data_AF-A0A4Z2D3V1-F1
#
_entry.id   AF-A0A4Z2D3V1-F1
#
_cell.length_a   1.000
_cell.length_b   1.000
_cell.length_c   1.000
_cell.angle_alpha   90.00
_cell.angle_beta   90.00
_cell.angle_gamma   90.00
#
_symmetry.space_group_name_H-M   'P 1'
#
loop_
_entity.id
_entity.type
_entity.pdbx_description
1 polymer ?
#
loop_
_entity_poly.entity_id
_entity_poly.type
_entity_poly.pdbx_seq_one_letter_code
_entity_poly.pdbx_strand_id
1 'polypeptide(L)'
;MRVRFLYFVRLLGFLTLLVAVIVLWRQANFSYFLEYNNLRSFNHSDKSDYNRKCFKNTDKSHDFGEFSSSSVNSLQCVVSGKLMPGCYLLRPQEVLISFEIVRTYFKVYGSLDLSSNTFYLNHTNVDIPKAPVLPKHNPAGVYMQFHKLNVEKRNHVKLIIADEGVPISQQWNSHGYPYPIQIAQFGLNHFSQLAVADQMNSKNVNDILSFDDANMGLNLIIPSSNVSHRWINQKLAYESSDKLILSANKIDSIGRVLSITPKLQGWDYFIMVGHQWTYGSFVELSLLWYPPKTVGINNYPTKILVVYNCSAYPSRYQTYATIFNNSIVTYWMPECENEAKIYGFIDSIRLSRDIYTDLMKVFYPYRKSPEYADMSSLNITNTTSNPFFSHVQILEINFYVNPHNDINDIIVEKLYLGKSTSLHSSSSSLPPVNKMTLTEKLFHEIRFTSAADWFIKHQDKHGGWSVNVQRFLNGRKALRPGWYSAMGQGQAISLLIRAYSYTGNRAYLEACHRALNLFNIQVNHGGVRSYFLNQSNLIWFEEYPFDPPIHILNGFIYSLFGLYDYTKLLMSSPDPLISPYLTKAQNLLDAGLTSLSKLLPLFDSGSGSFYDLRHLSADYNYQSMKLNKFKSSKKDHFQLSSGPNRARWSYHAVHIKQLLTLVDLDPKHAIQWHTTATRWIAYLQGFTSLQN
;
A
#
# COMPACT_ATOMS: atom_id res chain seq x y z
N MET A 1 52.10 22.02 49.01
CA MET A 1 51.57 22.84 47.89
C MET A 1 52.13 22.47 46.52
N ARG A 2 53.45 22.33 46.33
CA ARG A 2 54.07 22.04 45.00
C ARG A 2 53.57 20.76 44.30
N VAL A 3 53.28 19.67 45.03
CA VAL A 3 52.82 18.41 44.42
C VAL A 3 51.38 18.49 43.90
N ARG A 4 50.49 19.23 44.59
CA ARG A 4 49.10 19.44 44.14
C ARG A 4 49.04 20.36 42.91
N PHE A 5 49.94 21.34 42.82
CA PHE A 5 50.05 22.20 41.63
C PHE A 5 50.49 21.41 40.39
N LEU A 6 51.49 20.54 40.52
CA LEU A 6 51.93 19.66 39.43
C LEU A 6 50.84 18.68 38.96
N TYR A 7 50.03 18.16 39.89
CA TYR A 7 48.90 17.30 39.54
C TYR A 7 47.78 18.08 38.81
N PHE A 8 47.50 19.30 39.25
CA PHE A 8 46.51 20.18 38.62
C PHE A 8 46.95 20.59 37.21
N VAL A 9 48.23 20.93 37.02
CA VAL A 9 48.79 21.25 35.68
C VAL A 9 48.77 20.02 34.75
N ARG A 10 49.03 18.82 35.26
CA ARG A 10 48.91 17.58 34.47
C ARG A 10 47.46 17.25 34.12
N LEU A 11 46.51 17.45 35.04
CA LEU A 11 45.09 17.22 34.78
C LEU A 11 44.53 18.22 33.77
N LEU A 12 44.93 19.50 33.89
CA LEU A 12 44.57 20.54 32.93
C LEU A 12 45.18 20.26 31.55
N GLY A 13 46.44 19.82 31.51
CA GLY A 13 47.11 19.37 30.28
C GLY A 13 46.45 18.16 29.64
N PHE A 14 45.93 17.22 30.44
CA PHE A 14 45.20 16.06 29.91
C PHE A 14 43.81 16.45 29.40
N LEU A 15 43.12 17.36 30.09
CA LEU A 15 41.82 17.87 29.65
C LEU A 15 41.94 18.70 28.37
N THR A 16 42.97 19.53 28.22
CA THR A 16 43.23 20.26 26.98
C THR A 16 43.60 19.32 25.84
N LEU A 17 44.35 18.23 26.11
CA LEU A 17 44.64 17.21 25.10
C LEU A 17 43.37 16.45 24.68
N LEU A 18 42.49 16.11 25.63
CA LEU A 18 41.23 15.43 25.35
C LEU A 18 40.28 16.31 24.53
N VAL A 19 40.16 17.59 24.89
CA VAL A 19 39.38 18.57 24.12
C VAL A 19 39.99 18.77 22.73
N ALA A 20 41.31 18.84 22.61
CA ALA A 20 41.99 18.92 21.31
C ALA A 20 41.72 17.67 20.46
N VAL A 21 41.74 16.46 21.05
CA VAL A 21 41.39 15.21 20.33
C VAL A 21 39.92 15.19 19.92
N ILE A 22 38.99 15.67 20.75
CA ILE A 22 37.56 15.75 20.40
C ILE A 22 37.32 16.79 19.31
N VAL A 23 38.01 17.94 19.36
CA VAL A 23 37.93 18.99 18.34
C VAL A 23 38.56 18.51 17.03
N LEU A 24 39.71 17.83 17.08
CA LEU A 24 40.35 17.22 15.91
C LEU A 24 39.53 16.05 15.35
N TRP A 25 38.84 15.28 16.19
CA TRP A 25 37.92 14.22 15.74
C TRP A 25 36.64 14.81 15.14
N ARG A 26 36.12 15.92 15.67
CA ARG A 26 35.03 16.68 15.05
C ARG A 26 35.46 17.37 13.76
N GLN A 27 36.67 17.92 13.68
CA GLN A 27 37.23 18.50 12.46
C GLN A 27 37.51 17.40 11.43
N ALA A 28 38.03 16.24 11.81
CA ALA A 28 38.21 15.10 10.91
C ALA A 28 36.86 14.57 10.40
N ASN A 29 35.83 14.47 11.25
CA ASN A 29 34.47 14.10 10.81
C ASN A 29 33.82 15.19 9.95
N PHE A 30 34.09 16.47 10.22
CA PHE A 30 33.59 17.59 9.41
C PHE A 30 34.33 17.69 8.07
N SER A 31 35.62 17.40 8.04
CA SER A 31 36.44 17.26 6.82
C SER A 31 36.02 16.03 6.02
N TYR A 32 35.70 14.90 6.66
CA TYR A 32 35.13 13.72 6.00
C TYR A 32 33.71 14.00 5.47
N PHE A 33 32.92 14.80 6.20
CA PHE A 33 31.59 15.27 5.76
C PHE A 33 31.68 16.29 4.62
N LEU A 34 32.71 17.15 4.61
CA LEU A 34 33.01 18.07 3.51
C LEU A 34 33.60 17.33 2.30
N GLU A 35 34.40 16.29 2.50
CA GLU A 35 34.93 15.43 1.43
C GLU A 35 33.80 14.56 0.83
N TYR A 36 32.87 14.08 1.65
CA TYR A 36 31.63 13.43 1.21
C TYR A 36 30.70 14.39 0.44
N ASN A 37 30.65 15.68 0.82
CA ASN A 37 29.91 16.70 0.07
C ASN A 37 30.67 17.23 -1.17
N ASN A 38 32.00 17.18 -1.19
CA ASN A 38 32.82 17.52 -2.36
C ASN A 38 32.87 16.37 -3.39
N LEU A 39 32.69 15.12 -2.96
CA LEU A 39 32.35 13.99 -3.84
C LEU A 39 30.96 14.15 -4.49
N ARG A 40 30.12 15.05 -3.96
CA ARG A 40 28.84 15.47 -4.55
C ARG A 40 28.99 16.60 -5.57
N SER A 41 30.14 17.28 -5.63
CA SER A 41 30.39 18.45 -6.50
C SER A 41 31.54 18.28 -7.49
N PHE A 42 32.13 17.08 -7.64
CA PHE A 42 33.04 16.83 -8.75
C PHE A 42 32.27 16.69 -10.06
N ASN A 43 32.45 17.74 -10.86
CA ASN A 43 32.16 17.91 -12.28
C ASN A 43 31.77 16.63 -13.04
N HIS A 44 30.49 16.60 -13.40
CA HIS A 44 29.90 16.53 -14.75
C HIS A 44 30.77 16.42 -16.03
N SER A 45 32.07 16.13 -16.00
CA SER A 45 32.92 15.95 -17.19
C SER A 45 33.71 14.63 -17.22
N ASP A 46 33.99 13.98 -16.08
CA ASP A 46 34.82 12.74 -16.05
C ASP A 46 34.04 11.42 -15.92
N LYS A 47 32.71 11.46 -15.95
CA LYS A 47 31.86 10.26 -16.12
C LYS A 47 31.76 9.76 -17.57
N SER A 48 32.53 10.36 -18.48
CA SER A 48 32.56 9.96 -19.88
C SER A 48 33.58 8.86 -20.19
N ASP A 49 34.57 8.59 -19.34
CA ASP A 49 35.65 7.63 -19.69
C ASP A 49 35.50 6.20 -19.14
N TYR A 50 34.73 5.98 -18.07
CA TYR A 50 34.29 4.61 -17.71
C TYR A 50 33.08 4.14 -18.55
N ASN A 51 32.30 5.10 -19.08
CA ASN A 51 31.21 4.85 -20.03
C ASN A 51 31.67 4.85 -21.50
N ARG A 52 32.86 5.36 -21.86
CA ARG A 52 33.35 5.30 -23.26
C ARG A 52 33.90 3.95 -23.69
N LYS A 53 34.25 3.07 -22.74
CA LYS A 53 34.61 1.67 -23.04
C LYS A 53 33.43 0.69 -22.94
N CYS A 54 32.27 1.12 -22.45
CA CYS A 54 31.08 0.30 -22.34
C CYS A 54 29.95 0.94 -23.16
N PHE A 55 29.66 0.39 -24.34
CA PHE A 55 28.77 0.92 -25.38
C PHE A 55 29.26 2.19 -26.09
N LYS A 56 30.29 2.02 -26.94
CA LYS A 56 30.07 2.51 -28.31
C LYS A 56 28.92 1.68 -28.86
N ASN A 57 27.71 2.25 -28.89
CA ASN A 57 26.79 1.95 -29.98
C ASN A 57 27.57 2.31 -31.25
N THR A 58 28.26 1.33 -31.82
CA THR A 58 28.31 1.30 -33.26
C THR A 58 26.86 1.06 -33.65
N ASP A 59 26.15 2.13 -34.01
CA ASP A 59 25.03 2.07 -34.94
C ASP A 59 25.57 1.49 -36.24
N LYS A 60 25.87 0.19 -36.22
CA LYS A 60 25.71 -0.67 -37.37
C LYS A 60 24.34 -1.26 -37.13
N SER A 61 23.31 -0.54 -37.55
CA SER A 61 22.16 -1.21 -38.11
C SER A 61 22.73 -2.15 -39.16
N HIS A 62 22.90 -3.43 -38.81
CA HIS A 62 23.07 -4.42 -39.84
C HIS A 62 21.75 -4.37 -40.60
N ASP A 63 21.78 -3.76 -41.79
CA ASP A 63 20.73 -3.91 -42.78
C ASP A 63 20.53 -5.42 -42.95
N PHE A 64 19.51 -5.94 -42.29
CA PHE A 64 18.98 -7.24 -42.61
C PHE A 64 18.26 -7.05 -43.94
N GLY A 65 19.01 -7.21 -45.03
CA GLY A 65 18.44 -7.22 -46.38
C GLY A 65 17.24 -8.16 -46.42
N GLU A 66 16.22 -7.80 -47.21
CA GLU A 66 14.96 -8.55 -47.32
C GLU A 66 15.23 -10.06 -47.47
N PHE A 67 14.85 -10.84 -46.45
CA PHE A 67 14.97 -12.28 -46.48
C PHE A 67 13.87 -12.87 -47.35
N SER A 68 14.25 -13.60 -48.41
CA SER A 68 13.32 -14.50 -49.08
C SER A 68 13.03 -15.70 -48.17
N SER A 69 11.76 -16.09 -48.10
CA SER A 69 11.27 -17.22 -47.27
C SER A 69 11.93 -18.57 -47.57
N SER A 70 12.66 -18.68 -48.68
CA SER A 70 13.40 -19.87 -49.11
C SER A 70 14.75 -20.09 -48.40
N SER A 71 15.20 -19.16 -47.55
CA SER A 71 16.49 -19.23 -46.85
C SER A 71 16.42 -19.73 -45.39
N VAL A 72 15.20 -20.02 -44.88
CA VAL A 72 14.97 -20.42 -43.48
C VAL A 72 14.65 -21.91 -43.39
N ASN A 73 15.57 -22.70 -42.83
CA ASN A 73 15.34 -24.13 -42.61
C ASN A 73 14.95 -24.42 -41.17
N SER A 74 13.89 -25.21 -40.95
CA SER A 74 13.54 -25.69 -39.61
C SER A 74 14.60 -26.64 -39.08
N LEU A 75 15.02 -26.45 -37.83
CA LEU A 75 15.94 -27.33 -37.11
C LEU A 75 15.23 -28.04 -35.96
N GLN A 76 15.71 -29.24 -35.64
CA GLN A 76 15.36 -29.92 -34.40
C GLN A 76 16.32 -29.49 -33.29
N CYS A 77 15.79 -28.90 -32.23
CA CYS A 77 16.55 -28.50 -31.04
C CYS A 77 16.30 -29.44 -29.88
N VAL A 78 17.36 -29.77 -29.13
CA VAL A 78 17.25 -30.49 -27.87
C VAL A 78 17.65 -29.57 -26.74
N VAL A 79 16.69 -29.18 -25.88
CA VAL A 79 16.92 -28.34 -24.70
C VAL A 79 16.77 -29.22 -23.46
N SER A 80 17.86 -29.39 -22.71
CA SER A 80 17.90 -30.24 -21.50
C SER A 80 17.36 -31.66 -21.72
N GLY A 81 17.71 -32.27 -22.86
CA GLY A 81 17.29 -33.63 -23.23
C GLY A 81 15.88 -33.75 -23.79
N LYS A 82 15.15 -32.64 -24.00
CA LYS A 82 13.82 -32.64 -24.62
C LYS A 82 13.84 -32.00 -26.00
N LEU A 83 13.24 -32.66 -26.98
CA LEU A 83 13.03 -32.12 -28.32
C LEU A 83 12.06 -30.94 -28.26
N MET A 84 12.44 -29.80 -28.83
CA MET A 84 11.63 -28.58 -28.86
C MET A 84 11.44 -28.07 -30.29
N PRO A 85 10.20 -27.75 -30.70
CA PRO A 85 9.93 -27.07 -31.98
C PRO A 85 10.28 -25.58 -31.88
N GLY A 86 10.57 -24.94 -33.01
CA GLY A 86 10.79 -23.48 -33.07
C GLY A 86 12.25 -23.05 -33.12
N CYS A 87 13.13 -23.88 -33.67
CA CYS A 87 14.48 -23.49 -34.05
C CYS A 87 14.61 -23.41 -35.56
N TYR A 88 15.37 -22.44 -36.03
CA TYR A 88 15.51 -22.15 -37.46
C TYR A 88 16.96 -21.85 -37.81
N LEU A 89 17.37 -22.22 -39.02
CA LEU A 89 18.66 -21.91 -39.60
C LEU A 89 18.43 -20.83 -40.68
N LEU A 90 18.91 -19.61 -40.43
CA LEU A 90 18.82 -18.49 -41.40
C LEU A 90 19.99 -18.49 -42.40
N ARG A 91 21.14 -19.01 -41.98
CA ARG A 91 22.42 -19.11 -42.71
C ARG A 91 23.11 -20.40 -42.27
N PRO A 92 24.08 -20.97 -43.01
CA PRO A 92 24.76 -22.21 -42.61
C PRO A 92 25.42 -22.21 -41.20
N GLN A 93 25.51 -21.05 -40.54
CA GLN A 93 26.19 -20.88 -39.25
C GLN A 93 25.36 -20.14 -38.19
N GLU A 94 24.11 -19.77 -38.47
CA GLU A 94 23.30 -18.97 -37.53
C GLU A 94 21.98 -19.65 -37.20
N VAL A 95 21.85 -20.05 -35.94
CA VAL A 95 20.66 -20.70 -35.39
C VAL A 95 19.82 -19.65 -34.65
N LEU A 96 18.58 -19.50 -35.08
CA LEU A 96 17.56 -18.79 -34.35
C LEU A 96 16.79 -19.74 -33.44
N ILE A 97 16.51 -19.26 -32.24
CA ILE A 97 15.65 -19.93 -31.27
C ILE A 97 14.44 -19.04 -31.04
N SER A 98 13.24 -19.62 -31.17
CA SER A 98 11.99 -18.91 -30.87
C SER A 98 12.03 -18.31 -29.47
N PHE A 99 11.61 -17.05 -29.36
CA PHE A 99 11.52 -16.36 -28.09
C PHE A 99 10.63 -17.12 -27.08
N GLU A 100 9.66 -17.92 -27.52
CA GLU A 100 8.81 -18.70 -26.61
C GLU A 100 9.60 -19.73 -25.80
N ILE A 101 10.63 -20.34 -26.41
CA ILE A 101 11.56 -21.25 -25.73
C ILE A 101 12.38 -20.46 -24.71
N VAL A 102 12.95 -19.33 -25.13
CA VAL A 102 13.76 -18.45 -24.28
C VAL A 102 12.95 -17.96 -23.07
N ARG A 103 11.73 -17.48 -23.31
CA ARG A 103 10.76 -17.02 -22.32
C ARG A 103 10.46 -18.10 -21.28
N THR A 104 10.16 -19.31 -21.72
CA THR A 104 9.77 -20.41 -20.83
C THR A 104 10.97 -20.94 -20.04
N TYR A 105 12.12 -21.10 -20.70
CA TYR A 105 13.31 -21.69 -20.11
C TYR A 105 14.00 -20.73 -19.12
N PHE A 106 14.26 -19.49 -19.55
CA PHE A 106 14.93 -18.48 -18.73
C PHE A 106 13.98 -17.64 -17.87
N LYS A 107 12.67 -17.77 -18.06
CA LYS A 107 11.63 -17.01 -17.34
C LYS A 107 11.79 -15.49 -17.49
N VAL A 108 12.12 -15.06 -18.71
CA VAL A 108 12.25 -13.65 -19.12
C VAL A 108 10.96 -13.15 -19.77
N TYR A 109 10.89 -11.86 -20.09
CA TYR A 109 9.70 -11.19 -20.60
C TYR A 109 10.02 -10.49 -21.93
N GLY A 110 9.02 -10.34 -22.78
CA GLY A 110 9.19 -9.58 -24.01
C GLY A 110 7.87 -9.03 -24.55
N SER A 111 7.97 -7.93 -25.29
CA SER A 111 6.84 -7.25 -25.92
C SER A 111 7.24 -6.76 -27.31
N LEU A 112 6.33 -6.87 -28.27
CA LEU A 112 6.51 -6.37 -29.62
C LEU A 112 5.71 -5.08 -29.79
N ASP A 113 6.40 -3.99 -30.10
CA ASP A 113 5.74 -2.76 -30.54
C ASP A 113 5.61 -2.81 -32.07
N LEU A 114 4.37 -3.00 -32.53
CA LEU A 114 4.04 -3.08 -33.95
C LEU A 114 4.17 -1.73 -34.66
N SER A 115 4.12 -0.62 -33.93
CA SER A 115 4.26 0.71 -34.55
C SER A 115 5.71 1.01 -34.92
N SER A 116 6.66 0.54 -34.11
CA SER A 116 8.10 0.72 -34.30
C SER A 116 8.80 -0.53 -34.82
N ASN A 117 8.08 -1.62 -35.09
CA ASN A 117 8.61 -2.95 -35.44
C ASN A 117 9.75 -3.43 -34.51
N THR A 118 9.70 -3.03 -33.23
CA THR A 118 10.77 -3.29 -32.26
C THR A 118 10.32 -4.32 -31.23
N PHE A 119 11.14 -5.38 -31.05
CA PHE A 119 10.95 -6.35 -29.98
C PHE A 119 11.79 -5.98 -28.76
N TYR A 120 11.12 -5.73 -27.63
CA TYR A 120 11.76 -5.43 -26.36
C TYR A 120 11.91 -6.71 -25.54
N LEU A 121 13.15 -7.05 -25.18
CA LEU A 121 13.48 -8.14 -24.27
C LEU A 121 13.80 -7.58 -22.88
N ASN A 122 13.08 -8.04 -21.86
CA ASN A 122 13.29 -7.64 -20.47
C ASN A 122 13.58 -8.87 -19.61
N HIS A 123 14.60 -8.80 -18.76
CA HIS A 123 14.89 -9.87 -17.80
C HIS A 123 13.76 -10.04 -16.77
N THR A 124 13.06 -8.96 -16.45
CA THR A 124 11.99 -8.93 -15.46
C THR A 124 10.78 -8.15 -15.96
N ASN A 125 9.63 -8.32 -15.30
CA ASN A 125 8.40 -7.57 -15.57
C ASN A 125 8.18 -6.40 -14.60
N VAL A 126 9.23 -6.00 -13.89
CA VAL A 126 9.19 -4.87 -12.96
C VAL A 126 10.31 -3.93 -13.31
N ASP A 127 10.03 -2.65 -13.25
CA ASP A 127 11.06 -1.63 -13.39
C ASP A 127 11.18 -0.85 -12.08
N ILE A 128 12.42 -0.49 -11.76
CA ILE A 128 12.74 0.47 -10.72
C ILE A 128 13.33 1.66 -11.46
N PRO A 129 12.58 2.77 -11.59
CA PRO A 129 13.03 3.92 -12.36
C PRO A 129 14.46 4.30 -12.01
N LYS A 130 15.33 4.39 -13.03
CA LYS A 130 16.67 4.94 -12.87
C LYS A 130 16.54 6.46 -12.68
N ALA A 131 16.51 6.90 -11.42
CA ALA A 131 16.66 8.30 -10.89
C ALA A 131 15.42 8.94 -10.24
N PRO A 132 15.60 10.05 -9.45
CA PRO A 132 16.72 10.40 -8.58
C PRO A 132 16.42 9.94 -7.14
N VAL A 133 17.32 10.23 -6.19
CA VAL A 133 17.18 10.05 -4.73
C VAL A 133 15.71 9.96 -4.27
N LEU A 134 15.28 8.80 -3.75
CA LEU A 134 13.97 8.69 -3.09
C LEU A 134 13.86 9.84 -2.09
N PRO A 135 12.75 10.59 -2.04
CA PRO A 135 12.61 11.62 -1.03
C PRO A 135 12.82 11.00 0.35
N LYS A 136 13.61 11.68 1.20
CA LYS A 136 13.91 11.19 2.54
C LYS A 136 12.61 10.85 3.25
N HIS A 137 12.54 9.64 3.80
CA HIS A 137 11.36 9.17 4.50
C HIS A 137 11.08 10.05 5.72
N ASN A 138 9.84 10.54 5.81
CA ASN A 138 9.37 11.40 6.88
C ASN A 138 8.19 10.70 7.60
N PRO A 139 8.26 10.47 8.92
CA PRO A 139 7.15 9.92 9.69
C PRO A 139 5.85 10.72 9.61
N ALA A 140 5.91 12.03 9.36
CA ALA A 140 4.75 12.90 9.13
C ALA A 140 4.43 13.11 7.63
N GLY A 141 5.22 12.52 6.72
CA GLY A 141 5.05 12.64 5.28
C GLY A 141 4.67 11.32 4.62
N VAL A 142 4.85 11.28 3.30
CA VAL A 142 4.63 10.11 2.45
C VAL A 142 5.25 8.86 3.05
N TYR A 143 4.48 7.77 3.08
CA TYR A 143 4.99 6.47 3.51
C TYR A 143 5.65 5.74 2.33
N MET A 144 6.98 5.70 2.29
CA MET A 144 7.76 5.15 1.17
C MET A 144 7.31 5.72 -0.20
N GLN A 145 6.70 4.88 -1.04
CA GLN A 145 6.14 5.24 -2.35
C GLN A 145 4.65 4.94 -2.43
N PHE A 146 3.94 4.96 -1.29
CA PHE A 146 2.54 4.58 -1.25
C PHE A 146 1.63 5.54 -2.01
N HIS A 147 2.05 6.77 -2.31
CA HIS A 147 1.37 7.68 -3.24
C HIS A 147 1.34 7.15 -4.69
N LYS A 148 2.18 6.18 -5.06
CA LYS A 148 2.21 5.56 -6.41
C LYS A 148 1.37 4.28 -6.50
N LEU A 149 0.75 3.88 -5.40
CA LEU A 149 -0.06 2.67 -5.32
C LEU A 149 -1.54 3.03 -5.35
N ASN A 150 -2.38 2.08 -5.73
CA ASN A 150 -3.79 2.10 -5.41
C ASN A 150 -4.14 0.78 -4.70
N VAL A 151 -4.40 0.86 -3.39
CA VAL A 151 -4.62 -0.33 -2.55
C VAL A 151 -6.00 -0.93 -2.79
N GLU A 152 -7.05 -0.10 -2.85
CA GLU A 152 -8.45 -0.53 -3.06
C GLU A 152 -8.64 -1.32 -4.36
N LYS A 153 -7.90 -0.98 -5.43
CA LYS A 153 -8.02 -1.65 -6.75
C LYS A 153 -7.28 -2.97 -6.83
N ARG A 154 -6.60 -3.44 -5.78
CA ARG A 154 -5.96 -4.77 -5.81
C ARG A 154 -6.99 -5.89 -5.84
N ASN A 155 -6.69 -6.97 -6.56
CA ASN A 155 -7.61 -8.09 -6.76
C ASN A 155 -8.04 -8.80 -5.47
N HIS A 156 -7.20 -8.81 -4.43
CA HIS A 156 -7.54 -9.41 -3.14
C HIS A 156 -8.31 -8.47 -2.20
N VAL A 157 -8.56 -7.21 -2.60
CA VAL A 157 -9.56 -6.36 -1.96
C VAL A 157 -10.91 -6.73 -2.53
N LYS A 158 -11.79 -7.24 -1.69
CA LYS A 158 -13.15 -7.64 -2.07
C LYS A 158 -14.01 -6.41 -2.34
N LEU A 159 -14.03 -5.46 -1.41
CA LEU A 159 -14.71 -4.17 -1.47
C LEU A 159 -14.26 -3.27 -0.32
N ILE A 160 -14.74 -2.04 -0.27
CA ILE A 160 -14.63 -1.16 0.90
C ILE A 160 -15.97 -1.13 1.63
N ILE A 161 -16.02 -1.47 2.92
CA ILE A 161 -17.29 -1.46 3.69
C ILE A 161 -17.80 -0.04 3.88
N ALA A 162 -19.12 0.11 3.97
CA ALA A 162 -19.78 1.41 3.89
C ALA A 162 -19.78 2.16 5.23
N ASP A 163 -20.00 1.47 6.34
CA ASP A 163 -19.98 2.03 7.70
C ASP A 163 -18.57 2.43 8.13
N GLU A 164 -17.65 1.47 8.21
CA GLU A 164 -16.31 1.74 8.74
C GLU A 164 -15.33 2.30 7.69
N GLY A 165 -15.70 2.26 6.40
CA GLY A 165 -14.89 2.85 5.33
C GLY A 165 -13.56 2.14 5.04
N VAL A 166 -13.37 0.88 5.46
CA VAL A 166 -12.11 0.11 5.31
C VAL A 166 -12.20 -1.06 4.34
N PRO A 167 -11.08 -1.51 3.74
CA PRO A 167 -11.09 -2.63 2.81
C PRO A 167 -11.30 -3.98 3.48
N ILE A 168 -12.12 -4.83 2.85
CA ILE A 168 -12.27 -6.25 3.19
C ILE A 168 -11.39 -7.09 2.29
N SER A 169 -10.60 -7.97 2.89
CA SER A 169 -9.70 -8.88 2.17
C SER A 169 -10.39 -10.17 1.81
N GLN A 170 -10.09 -10.69 0.62
CA GLN A 170 -10.41 -12.06 0.21
C GLN A 170 -9.14 -12.92 0.02
N GLN A 171 -8.00 -12.49 0.57
CA GLN A 171 -6.69 -13.08 0.27
C GLN A 171 -6.58 -14.56 0.70
N TRP A 172 -7.13 -14.92 1.86
CA TRP A 172 -7.12 -16.31 2.36
C TRP A 172 -8.50 -16.89 2.65
N ASN A 173 -9.56 -16.10 2.52
CA ASN A 173 -10.93 -16.55 2.69
C ASN A 173 -11.84 -15.73 1.74
N SER A 174 -12.51 -16.41 0.81
CA SER A 174 -13.40 -15.78 -0.18
C SER A 174 -14.63 -15.12 0.43
N HIS A 175 -15.03 -15.49 1.65
CA HIS A 175 -16.12 -14.84 2.37
C HIS A 175 -15.81 -13.37 2.67
N GLY A 176 -14.53 -13.01 2.76
CA GLY A 176 -14.12 -11.66 3.15
C GLY A 176 -13.81 -11.59 4.65
N TYR A 177 -12.77 -10.85 5.01
CA TYR A 177 -12.43 -10.54 6.39
C TYR A 177 -11.65 -9.22 6.47
N PRO A 178 -11.75 -8.45 7.56
CA PRO A 178 -10.86 -7.32 7.79
C PRO A 178 -9.43 -7.83 7.99
N TYR A 179 -8.51 -7.32 7.19
CA TYR A 179 -7.10 -7.73 7.26
C TYR A 179 -6.23 -6.53 7.65
N PRO A 180 -5.69 -6.49 8.87
CA PRO A 180 -4.95 -5.34 9.41
C PRO A 180 -3.89 -4.79 8.46
N ILE A 181 -3.08 -5.65 7.83
CA ILE A 181 -2.06 -5.20 6.86
C ILE A 181 -2.67 -4.42 5.70
N GLN A 182 -3.77 -4.92 5.13
CA GLN A 182 -4.43 -4.29 4.01
C GLN A 182 -5.10 -2.96 4.40
N ILE A 183 -5.71 -2.91 5.58
CA ILE A 183 -6.33 -1.69 6.13
C ILE A 183 -5.27 -0.63 6.41
N ALA A 184 -4.14 -1.00 7.03
CA ALA A 184 -3.02 -0.08 7.26
C ALA A 184 -2.46 0.45 5.93
N GLN A 185 -2.26 -0.43 4.95
CA GLN A 185 -1.76 -0.02 3.63
C GLN A 185 -2.72 0.91 2.91
N PHE A 186 -4.02 0.68 3.03
CA PHE A 186 -5.06 1.56 2.50
C PHE A 186 -4.98 2.94 3.14
N GLY A 187 -4.97 3.04 4.47
CA GLY A 187 -4.81 4.32 5.17
C GLY A 187 -3.51 5.04 4.80
N LEU A 188 -2.38 4.33 4.75
CA LEU A 188 -1.08 4.88 4.37
C LEU A 188 -1.03 5.35 2.91
N ASN A 189 -1.77 4.67 2.02
CA ASN A 189 -1.92 5.07 0.62
C ASN A 189 -2.68 6.39 0.51
N HIS A 190 -3.87 6.50 1.11
CA HIS A 190 -4.66 7.74 1.07
C HIS A 190 -3.94 8.91 1.80
N PHE A 191 -3.30 8.66 2.95
CA PHE A 191 -2.47 9.69 3.60
C PHE A 191 -1.32 10.16 2.70
N SER A 192 -0.67 9.23 2.00
CA SER A 192 0.43 9.59 1.10
C SER A 192 -0.05 10.42 -0.09
N GLN A 193 -1.27 10.19 -0.60
CA GLN A 193 -1.86 11.06 -1.63
C GLN A 193 -2.09 12.48 -1.11
N LEU A 194 -2.65 12.59 0.10
CA LEU A 194 -2.87 13.87 0.77
C LEU A 194 -1.54 14.63 1.02
N ALA A 195 -0.54 13.93 1.57
CA ALA A 195 0.75 14.52 1.89
C ALA A 195 1.51 15.06 0.66
N VAL A 196 1.40 14.39 -0.50
CA VAL A 196 1.96 14.91 -1.76
C VAL A 196 1.24 16.20 -2.18
N ALA A 197 -0.09 16.24 -2.06
CA ALA A 197 -0.87 17.41 -2.42
C ALA A 197 -0.52 18.63 -1.54
N ASP A 198 -0.23 18.44 -0.26
CA ASP A 198 0.09 19.56 0.66
C ASP A 198 1.54 20.05 0.49
N GLN A 199 2.50 19.15 0.22
CA GLN A 199 3.88 19.54 -0.10
C GLN A 199 3.97 20.42 -1.35
N MET A 200 3.08 20.22 -2.32
CA MET A 200 3.04 21.03 -3.55
C MET A 200 2.35 22.39 -3.35
N ASN A 201 1.48 22.55 -2.34
CA ASN A 201 0.78 23.80 -2.02
C ASN A 201 1.57 24.74 -1.08
N SER A 202 2.58 24.23 -0.36
CA SER A 202 3.40 25.02 0.58
C SER A 202 4.27 26.13 -0.05
N LYS A 203 4.29 26.28 -1.39
CA LYS A 203 4.98 27.37 -2.07
C LYS A 203 4.16 28.66 -2.25
N ASN A 204 2.87 28.67 -1.91
CA ASN A 204 2.08 29.90 -1.82
C ASN A 204 1.23 29.84 -0.55
N VAL A 205 1.81 30.31 0.56
CA VAL A 205 1.08 30.57 1.80
C VAL A 205 0.32 31.87 1.61
N ASN A 206 -0.96 31.72 1.26
CA ASN A 206 -2.10 32.58 1.60
C ASN A 206 -3.25 32.14 0.70
N ASP A 207 -3.91 31.04 1.05
CA ASP A 207 -5.26 30.76 0.57
C ASP A 207 -5.95 29.90 1.63
N ILE A 208 -6.73 30.58 2.46
CA ILE A 208 -7.83 30.00 3.23
C ILE A 208 -8.63 29.15 2.25
N LEU A 209 -8.87 27.87 2.60
CA LEU A 209 -9.64 26.92 1.79
C LEU A 209 -11.02 27.55 1.46
N SER A 210 -11.14 28.18 0.29
CA SER A 210 -12.38 28.80 -0.15
C SER A 210 -13.25 27.74 -0.83
N PHE A 211 -14.51 27.72 -0.43
CA PHE A 211 -15.55 26.80 -0.88
C PHE A 211 -15.90 27.11 -2.33
N ASP A 212 -15.68 26.14 -3.21
CA ASP A 212 -16.06 26.24 -4.62
C ASP A 212 -17.49 25.64 -4.80
N ASP A 213 -18.49 26.32 -4.22
CA ASP A 213 -19.92 25.97 -4.32
C ASP A 213 -20.48 26.18 -5.75
N ALA A 214 -19.81 26.96 -6.59
CA ALA A 214 -20.29 27.34 -7.91
C ALA A 214 -20.37 26.17 -8.92
N ASN A 215 -19.70 25.04 -8.65
CA ASN A 215 -19.56 23.94 -9.60
C ASN A 215 -20.48 22.73 -9.37
N MET A 216 -21.20 22.64 -8.24
CA MET A 216 -21.97 21.43 -7.91
C MET A 216 -23.36 21.38 -8.55
N GLY A 217 -24.03 22.53 -8.72
CA GLY A 217 -25.34 22.62 -9.40
C GLY A 217 -26.35 21.59 -8.88
N LEU A 218 -26.46 21.45 -7.56
CA LEU A 218 -27.40 20.52 -6.92
C LEU A 218 -28.79 21.16 -6.91
N ASN A 219 -29.74 20.54 -7.62
CA ASN A 219 -31.15 20.93 -7.55
C ASN A 219 -31.84 20.07 -6.50
N LEU A 220 -32.33 20.70 -5.44
CA LEU A 220 -33.05 20.02 -4.36
C LEU A 220 -34.52 19.82 -4.76
N ILE A 221 -35.01 18.59 -4.67
CA ILE A 221 -36.42 18.25 -4.85
C ILE A 221 -36.94 17.70 -3.53
N ILE A 222 -37.89 18.42 -2.93
CA ILE A 222 -38.46 18.04 -1.64
C ILE A 222 -39.81 17.36 -1.89
N PRO A 223 -39.97 16.04 -1.64
CA PRO A 223 -41.18 15.31 -2.02
C PRO A 223 -42.43 15.63 -1.16
N SER A 224 -42.28 16.26 0.01
CA SER A 224 -43.43 16.57 0.89
C SER A 224 -43.28 17.85 1.71
N SER A 225 -44.40 18.48 2.07
CA SER A 225 -44.46 19.70 2.90
C SER A 225 -44.26 19.46 4.40
N ASN A 226 -43.99 18.21 4.84
CA ASN A 226 -43.96 17.82 6.26
C ASN A 226 -42.55 17.56 6.82
N VAL A 227 -41.50 17.79 6.03
CA VAL A 227 -40.09 17.67 6.46
C VAL A 227 -39.52 19.08 6.64
N SER A 228 -39.23 19.45 7.90
CA SER A 228 -38.50 20.70 8.17
C SER A 228 -37.02 20.47 7.93
N HIS A 229 -36.45 21.22 6.97
CA HIS A 229 -35.02 21.36 6.83
C HIS A 229 -34.63 22.75 7.31
N ARG A 230 -33.59 22.83 8.14
CA ARG A 230 -33.07 24.11 8.62
C ARG A 230 -31.57 24.12 8.43
N TRP A 231 -31.10 25.10 7.67
CA TRP A 231 -29.70 25.47 7.67
C TRP A 231 -29.42 26.26 8.95
N ILE A 232 -28.58 25.72 9.82
CA ILE A 232 -28.12 26.46 11.00
C ILE A 232 -26.95 27.33 10.57
N ASN A 233 -27.23 28.58 10.25
CA ASN A 233 -26.21 29.61 10.10
C ASN A 233 -25.98 30.23 11.48
N GLN A 234 -25.11 29.64 12.30
CA GLN A 234 -24.73 30.30 13.56
C GLN A 234 -23.83 31.49 13.23
N LYS A 235 -24.43 32.68 13.21
CA LYS A 235 -23.70 33.95 13.33
C LYS A 235 -22.87 33.92 14.62
N LEU A 236 -21.60 33.51 14.51
CA LEU A 236 -20.44 34.03 15.25
C LEU A 236 -19.17 33.29 14.76
N ALA A 237 -18.30 34.06 14.09
CA ALA A 237 -16.92 33.77 13.68
C ALA A 237 -16.71 32.71 12.57
N TYR A 238 -16.26 33.19 11.39
CA TYR A 238 -15.43 32.50 10.39
C TYR A 238 -15.47 30.96 10.39
N GLU A 239 -16.44 30.37 9.68
CA GLU A 239 -16.32 29.11 8.92
C GLU A 239 -17.71 28.71 8.37
N SER A 240 -17.85 28.63 7.05
CA SER A 240 -19.05 28.13 6.38
C SER A 240 -19.11 26.60 6.50
N SER A 241 -19.89 26.08 7.44
CA SER A 241 -20.39 24.71 7.40
C SER A 241 -21.90 24.73 7.51
N ASP A 242 -22.55 24.80 6.36
CA ASP A 242 -23.99 24.69 6.25
C ASP A 242 -24.37 23.24 6.58
N LYS A 243 -24.88 22.98 7.80
CA LYS A 243 -25.39 21.67 8.23
C LYS A 243 -26.84 21.52 7.81
N LEU A 244 -27.19 20.38 7.22
CA LEU A 244 -28.54 20.04 6.79
C LEU A 244 -29.20 19.10 7.81
N ILE A 245 -30.27 19.57 8.46
CA ILE A 245 -31.08 18.73 9.36
C ILE A 245 -32.26 18.16 8.59
N LEU A 246 -32.43 16.84 8.63
CA LEU A 246 -33.53 16.09 8.03
C LEU A 246 -34.44 15.55 9.13
N SER A 247 -35.51 16.29 9.42
CA SER A 247 -36.47 15.91 10.47
C SER A 247 -37.65 15.11 9.94
N ALA A 248 -37.87 13.91 10.47
CA ALA A 248 -39.02 13.08 10.13
C ALA A 248 -40.20 13.28 11.12
N ASN A 249 -40.97 14.37 10.97
CA ASN A 249 -42.22 14.56 11.74
C ASN A 249 -43.41 13.79 11.13
N LYS A 250 -43.49 13.72 9.79
CA LYS A 250 -44.36 12.82 9.02
C LYS A 250 -43.61 12.39 7.77
N ILE A 251 -43.42 11.09 7.63
CA ILE A 251 -42.74 10.49 6.48
C ILE A 251 -43.76 10.31 5.35
N ASP A 252 -43.31 10.38 4.09
CA ASP A 252 -44.14 9.91 2.96
C ASP A 252 -44.43 8.40 3.09
N SER A 253 -45.33 7.84 2.28
CA SER A 253 -45.74 6.43 2.39
C SER A 253 -44.62 5.41 2.18
N ILE A 254 -43.41 5.84 1.79
CA ILE A 254 -42.26 4.99 1.43
C ILE A 254 -40.97 5.28 2.21
N GLY A 255 -40.95 6.21 3.17
CA GLY A 255 -39.75 6.44 4.00
C GLY A 255 -38.85 7.62 3.56
N ARG A 256 -39.14 8.29 2.45
CA ARG A 256 -38.21 9.22 1.79
C ARG A 256 -38.35 10.64 2.31
N VAL A 257 -37.23 11.27 2.66
CA VAL A 257 -37.20 12.61 3.27
C VAL A 257 -36.60 13.69 2.36
N LEU A 258 -35.69 13.33 1.45
CA LEU A 258 -35.03 14.27 0.55
C LEU A 258 -34.64 13.59 -0.76
N SER A 259 -34.80 14.30 -1.88
CA SER A 259 -34.27 13.93 -3.19
C SER A 259 -33.40 15.07 -3.72
N ILE A 260 -32.24 14.73 -4.27
CA ILE A 260 -31.30 15.70 -4.85
C ILE A 260 -30.99 15.26 -6.27
N THR A 261 -31.18 16.17 -7.22
CA THR A 261 -30.80 15.98 -8.63
C THR A 261 -29.51 16.75 -8.89
N PRO A 262 -28.36 16.08 -8.97
CA PRO A 262 -27.11 16.73 -9.32
C PRO A 262 -27.07 17.09 -10.81
N LYS A 263 -26.14 17.97 -11.18
CA LYS A 263 -25.83 18.24 -12.59
C LYS A 263 -25.45 16.94 -13.30
N LEU A 264 -26.06 16.70 -14.47
CA LEU A 264 -25.79 15.52 -15.28
C LEU A 264 -24.37 15.58 -15.86
N GLN A 265 -23.45 14.89 -15.20
CA GLN A 265 -22.06 14.71 -15.62
C GLN A 265 -21.45 13.48 -14.96
N GLY A 266 -20.24 13.10 -15.38
CA GLY A 266 -19.46 12.04 -14.73
C GLY A 266 -19.01 12.44 -13.32
N TRP A 267 -19.13 11.54 -12.36
CA TRP A 267 -18.65 11.71 -10.98
C TRP A 267 -17.88 10.47 -10.55
N ASP A 268 -16.74 10.70 -9.88
CA ASP A 268 -15.87 9.63 -9.37
C ASP A 268 -16.12 9.39 -7.88
N TYR A 269 -16.26 10.48 -7.11
CA TYR A 269 -16.38 10.45 -5.66
C TYR A 269 -17.77 10.87 -5.19
N PHE A 270 -18.34 10.11 -4.26
CA PHE A 270 -19.49 10.50 -3.43
C PHE A 270 -19.04 10.57 -1.97
N ILE A 271 -19.20 11.73 -1.34
CA ILE A 271 -18.85 11.95 0.07
C ILE A 271 -20.09 12.39 0.83
N MET A 272 -20.40 11.70 1.92
CA MET A 272 -21.39 12.11 2.89
C MET A 272 -20.87 11.89 4.30
N VAL A 273 -20.97 12.92 5.15
CA VAL A 273 -20.79 12.80 6.60
C VAL A 273 -22.11 13.17 7.26
N GLY A 274 -22.63 12.25 8.08
CA GLY A 274 -23.88 12.47 8.79
C GLY A 274 -23.83 12.01 10.24
N HIS A 275 -24.72 12.56 11.03
CA HIS A 275 -24.87 12.33 12.47
C HIS A 275 -26.31 11.94 12.79
N GLN A 276 -26.50 11.35 13.98
CA GLN A 276 -27.81 10.92 14.49
C GLN A 276 -28.55 9.96 13.55
N TRP A 277 -27.81 9.12 12.82
CA TRP A 277 -28.40 8.13 11.93
C TRP A 277 -29.04 6.99 12.72
N THR A 278 -30.21 6.53 12.29
CA THR A 278 -30.98 5.49 12.98
C THR A 278 -30.94 4.17 12.22
N TYR A 279 -31.23 3.07 12.93
CA TYR A 279 -31.37 1.74 12.34
C TYR A 279 -32.35 1.74 11.17
N GLY A 280 -31.95 1.18 10.02
CA GLY A 280 -32.79 1.08 8.83
C GLY A 280 -32.83 2.34 7.96
N SER A 281 -32.24 3.44 8.39
CA SER A 281 -32.03 4.62 7.54
C SER A 281 -31.00 4.33 6.45
N PHE A 282 -31.19 4.91 5.26
CA PHE A 282 -30.32 4.64 4.11
C PHE A 282 -30.23 5.80 3.13
N VAL A 283 -29.13 5.81 2.37
CA VAL A 283 -28.95 6.66 1.20
C VAL A 283 -28.96 5.81 -0.05
N GLU A 284 -29.65 6.31 -1.06
CA GLU A 284 -29.81 5.67 -2.35
C GLU A 284 -29.28 6.60 -3.45
N LEU A 285 -28.45 6.06 -4.33
CA LEU A 285 -27.92 6.73 -5.51
C LEU A 285 -28.51 6.06 -6.76
N SER A 286 -29.30 6.80 -7.53
CA SER A 286 -29.67 6.39 -8.88
C SER A 286 -28.57 6.78 -9.85
N LEU A 287 -28.00 5.81 -10.53
CA LEU A 287 -26.80 5.97 -11.37
C LEU A 287 -27.07 5.54 -12.81
N LEU A 288 -26.36 6.17 -13.75
CA LEU A 288 -26.12 5.65 -15.09
C LEU A 288 -24.65 5.22 -15.19
N TRP A 289 -24.42 3.91 -15.25
CA TRP A 289 -23.08 3.33 -15.31
C TRP A 289 -22.70 2.96 -16.73
N TYR A 290 -21.52 3.41 -17.16
CA TYR A 290 -20.90 3.02 -18.43
C TYR A 290 -19.74 2.05 -18.11
N PRO A 291 -19.96 0.72 -18.22
CA PRO A 291 -18.94 -0.26 -17.88
C PRO A 291 -17.84 -0.35 -18.95
N PRO A 292 -16.64 -0.81 -18.59
CA PRO A 292 -15.51 -0.96 -19.51
C PRO A 292 -15.85 -1.88 -20.68
N LYS A 293 -15.37 -1.60 -21.90
CA LYS A 293 -15.62 -2.47 -23.07
C LYS A 293 -14.81 -3.76 -22.93
N THR A 294 -15.48 -4.89 -22.74
CA THR A 294 -14.81 -6.20 -22.80
C THR A 294 -14.92 -6.83 -24.19
N VAL A 295 -13.83 -7.43 -24.67
CA VAL A 295 -13.74 -8.11 -25.97
C VAL A 295 -14.93 -9.05 -26.15
N GLY A 296 -15.75 -8.79 -27.18
CA GLY A 296 -16.90 -9.61 -27.55
C GLY A 296 -18.25 -9.22 -26.92
N ILE A 297 -18.34 -8.17 -26.09
CA ILE A 297 -19.61 -7.70 -25.52
C ILE A 297 -19.75 -6.19 -25.70
N ASN A 298 -20.80 -5.75 -26.39
CA ASN A 298 -21.21 -4.34 -26.41
C ASN A 298 -21.76 -3.98 -25.02
N ASN A 299 -21.03 -3.14 -24.30
CA ASN A 299 -21.44 -2.67 -22.97
C ASN A 299 -22.26 -1.39 -23.10
N TYR A 300 -23.58 -1.53 -22.97
CA TYR A 300 -24.53 -0.42 -22.99
C TYR A 300 -24.59 0.27 -21.62
N PRO A 301 -24.90 1.59 -21.58
CA PRO A 301 -25.14 2.27 -20.32
C PRO A 301 -26.26 1.57 -19.54
N THR A 302 -25.98 1.24 -18.28
CA THR A 302 -26.89 0.49 -17.42
C THR A 302 -27.34 1.38 -16.28
N LYS A 303 -28.67 1.48 -16.06
CA LYS A 303 -29.21 2.15 -14.89
C LYS A 303 -29.01 1.26 -13.67
N ILE A 304 -28.30 1.76 -12.67
CA ILE A 304 -27.98 1.04 -11.44
C ILE A 304 -28.47 1.86 -10.25
N LEU A 305 -29.02 1.20 -9.24
CA LEU A 305 -29.37 1.77 -7.96
C LEU A 305 -28.36 1.30 -6.91
N VAL A 306 -27.66 2.21 -6.25
CA VAL A 306 -26.73 1.88 -5.16
C VAL A 306 -27.31 2.34 -3.83
N VAL A 307 -27.44 1.44 -2.88
CA VAL A 307 -28.06 1.68 -1.58
C VAL A 307 -27.02 1.45 -0.48
N TYR A 308 -26.80 2.44 0.39
CA TYR A 308 -26.01 2.32 1.61
C TYR A 308 -26.96 2.27 2.80
N ASN A 309 -27.19 1.06 3.34
CA ASN A 309 -28.26 0.81 4.31
C ASN A 309 -27.72 0.56 5.72
N CYS A 310 -28.19 1.31 6.73
CA CYS A 310 -27.88 1.11 8.15
C CYS A 310 -28.60 -0.12 8.73
N SER A 311 -28.33 -1.27 8.13
CA SER A 311 -28.77 -2.59 8.55
C SER A 311 -27.75 -3.63 8.07
N ALA A 312 -27.73 -4.78 8.73
CA ALA A 312 -27.05 -5.97 8.28
C ALA A 312 -27.96 -6.77 7.35
N TYR A 313 -27.32 -7.54 6.48
CA TYR A 313 -28.05 -8.43 5.59
C TYR A 313 -28.76 -9.55 6.40
N PRO A 314 -30.00 -9.95 6.06
CA PRO A 314 -30.77 -10.95 6.82
C PRO A 314 -30.20 -12.38 6.88
N SER A 315 -29.08 -12.66 6.21
CA SER A 315 -28.48 -14.01 6.16
C SER A 315 -27.39 -14.21 7.22
N ARG A 316 -27.21 -15.47 7.65
CA ARG A 316 -26.10 -15.86 8.55
C ARG A 316 -24.71 -15.73 7.93
N TYR A 317 -24.61 -15.51 6.62
CA TYR A 317 -23.36 -15.29 5.92
C TYR A 317 -23.07 -13.79 5.81
N GLN A 318 -21.87 -13.38 6.20
CA GLN A 318 -21.44 -11.98 6.20
C GLN A 318 -21.29 -11.47 4.76
N THR A 319 -22.34 -10.84 4.24
CA THR A 319 -22.33 -10.18 2.92
C THR A 319 -22.43 -8.68 3.11
N TYR A 320 -21.28 -8.00 3.02
CA TYR A 320 -21.20 -6.53 3.08
C TYR A 320 -21.85 -5.82 1.89
N ALA A 321 -22.06 -6.54 0.78
CA ALA A 321 -22.80 -6.04 -0.38
C ALA A 321 -23.57 -7.17 -1.06
N THR A 322 -24.74 -6.86 -1.61
CA THR A 322 -25.61 -7.79 -2.36
C THR A 322 -26.15 -7.14 -3.63
N ILE A 323 -26.34 -7.95 -4.67
CA ILE A 323 -26.94 -7.51 -5.94
C ILE A 323 -28.34 -8.09 -6.04
N PHE A 324 -29.35 -7.24 -6.28
CA PHE A 324 -30.72 -7.63 -6.58
C PHE A 324 -31.06 -7.25 -8.02
N ASN A 325 -31.75 -8.14 -8.73
CA ASN A 325 -32.25 -7.93 -10.10
C ASN A 325 -31.21 -7.42 -11.12
N ASN A 326 -29.92 -7.67 -10.88
CA ASN A 326 -28.78 -7.16 -11.66
C ASN A 326 -28.71 -5.63 -11.83
N SER A 327 -29.50 -4.87 -11.07
CA SER A 327 -29.60 -3.41 -11.20
C SER A 327 -29.58 -2.68 -9.86
N ILE A 328 -29.75 -3.39 -8.74
CA ILE A 328 -29.70 -2.80 -7.39
C ILE A 328 -28.53 -3.40 -6.63
N VAL A 329 -27.64 -2.56 -6.14
CA VAL A 329 -26.52 -2.93 -5.28
C VAL A 329 -26.76 -2.36 -3.90
N THR A 330 -26.91 -3.21 -2.89
CA THR A 330 -27.05 -2.77 -1.49
C THR A 330 -25.77 -3.07 -0.74
N TYR A 331 -25.13 -2.03 -0.21
CA TYR A 331 -24.08 -2.11 0.79
C TYR A 331 -24.72 -2.10 2.17
N TRP A 332 -24.54 -3.20 2.89
CA TRP A 332 -25.05 -3.38 4.25
C TRP A 332 -24.04 -2.85 5.26
N MET A 333 -24.52 -2.13 6.25
CA MET A 333 -23.73 -1.47 7.29
C MET A 333 -24.00 -2.14 8.65
N PRO A 334 -23.46 -3.34 8.91
CA PRO A 334 -23.70 -4.09 10.14
C PRO A 334 -23.18 -3.39 11.39
N GLU A 335 -22.09 -2.62 11.31
CA GLU A 335 -21.60 -1.86 12.46
C GLU A 335 -22.53 -0.70 12.78
N CYS A 336 -23.09 -0.07 11.74
CA CYS A 336 -24.14 0.95 11.91
C CYS A 336 -25.37 0.37 12.63
N GLU A 337 -25.83 -0.82 12.22
CA GLU A 337 -26.94 -1.50 12.90
C GLU A 337 -26.63 -1.80 14.36
N ASN A 338 -25.46 -2.40 14.62
CA ASN A 338 -25.07 -2.80 15.97
C ASN A 338 -25.06 -1.59 16.91
N GLU A 339 -24.44 -0.49 16.50
CA GLU A 339 -24.37 0.74 17.30
C GLU A 339 -25.75 1.39 17.45
N ALA A 340 -26.51 1.54 16.35
CA ALA A 340 -27.84 2.14 16.41
C ALA A 340 -28.83 1.34 17.25
N LYS A 341 -28.73 0.00 17.29
CA LYS A 341 -29.57 -0.84 18.15
C LYS A 341 -29.21 -0.72 19.64
N ILE A 342 -27.94 -0.46 19.97
CA ILE A 342 -27.48 -0.31 21.35
C ILE A 342 -27.80 1.09 21.88
N TYR A 343 -27.51 2.13 21.09
CA TYR A 343 -27.58 3.52 21.55
C TYR A 343 -28.81 4.28 21.03
N GLY A 344 -29.59 3.69 20.13
CA GLY A 344 -30.73 4.31 19.45
C GLY A 344 -30.34 5.05 18.16
N PHE A 345 -29.10 5.54 18.07
CA PHE A 345 -28.55 6.23 16.91
C PHE A 345 -27.04 6.00 16.79
N ILE A 346 -26.46 6.32 15.63
CA ILE A 346 -25.02 6.44 15.41
C ILE A 346 -24.67 7.90 15.15
N ASP A 347 -23.65 8.39 15.88
CA ASP A 347 -23.29 9.79 15.85
C ASP A 347 -22.41 10.18 14.65
N SER A 348 -21.78 9.23 13.96
CA SER A 348 -20.97 9.56 12.78
C SER A 348 -21.00 8.43 11.74
N ILE A 349 -21.65 8.69 10.60
CA ILE A 349 -21.53 7.90 9.37
C ILE A 349 -20.69 8.69 8.38
N ARG A 350 -19.65 8.04 7.83
CA ARG A 350 -18.75 8.64 6.84
C ARG A 350 -18.73 7.81 5.57
N LEU A 351 -19.60 8.13 4.62
CA LEU A 351 -19.60 7.52 3.29
C LEU A 351 -18.67 8.30 2.37
N SER A 352 -17.40 7.90 2.28
CA SER A 352 -16.47 8.40 1.25
C SER A 352 -16.27 7.30 0.21
N ARG A 353 -16.84 7.42 -0.99
CA ARG A 353 -17.00 6.31 -1.95
C ARG A 353 -16.36 6.64 -3.30
N ASP A 354 -15.57 5.71 -3.84
CA ASP A 354 -15.19 5.68 -5.27
C ASP A 354 -16.26 4.82 -5.97
N ILE A 355 -17.19 5.49 -6.64
CA ILE A 355 -18.43 4.85 -7.12
C ILE A 355 -18.12 3.85 -8.23
N TYR A 356 -17.18 4.20 -9.12
CA TYR A 356 -16.79 3.30 -10.21
C TYR A 356 -16.09 2.06 -9.66
N THR A 357 -15.15 2.22 -8.73
CA THR A 357 -14.46 1.09 -8.10
C THR A 357 -15.44 0.21 -7.33
N ASP A 358 -16.40 0.79 -6.61
CA ASP A 358 -17.46 0.07 -5.91
C ASP A 358 -18.27 -0.83 -6.87
N LEU A 359 -18.74 -0.29 -8.00
CA LEU A 359 -19.46 -1.07 -9.01
C LEU A 359 -18.59 -2.17 -9.63
N MET A 360 -17.32 -1.86 -9.93
CA MET A 360 -16.37 -2.85 -10.47
C MET A 360 -16.13 -4.00 -9.50
N LYS A 361 -15.98 -3.73 -8.21
CA LYS A 361 -15.78 -4.76 -7.17
C LYS A 361 -16.99 -5.68 -7.04
N VAL A 362 -18.20 -5.14 -7.14
CA VAL A 362 -19.44 -5.90 -6.95
C VAL A 362 -19.82 -6.71 -8.20
N PHE A 363 -19.79 -6.09 -9.39
CA PHE A 363 -20.20 -6.76 -10.64
C PHE A 363 -19.10 -7.61 -11.28
N TYR A 364 -17.82 -7.32 -10.99
CA TYR A 364 -16.68 -8.05 -11.56
C TYR A 364 -15.71 -8.59 -10.49
N PRO A 365 -16.18 -9.34 -9.48
CA PRO A 365 -15.38 -9.75 -8.33
C PRO A 365 -14.19 -10.67 -8.67
N TYR A 366 -14.20 -11.30 -9.85
CA TYR A 366 -13.19 -12.26 -10.31
C TYR A 366 -12.45 -11.87 -11.59
N ARG A 367 -12.74 -10.72 -12.22
CA ARG A 367 -12.11 -10.39 -13.50
C ARG A 367 -10.68 -9.89 -13.30
N LYS A 368 -9.75 -10.57 -13.98
CA LYS A 368 -8.44 -10.02 -14.38
C LYS A 368 -8.61 -9.20 -15.67
N SER A 369 -9.44 -8.15 -15.68
CA SER A 369 -9.44 -7.28 -16.88
C SER A 369 -8.11 -6.52 -16.91
N PRO A 370 -7.45 -6.40 -18.08
CA PRO A 370 -6.22 -5.63 -18.22
C PRO A 370 -6.38 -4.19 -17.70
N GLU A 371 -7.50 -3.54 -18.05
CA GLU A 371 -7.87 -2.19 -17.57
C GLU A 371 -7.92 -2.09 -16.04
N TYR A 372 -8.33 -3.13 -15.32
CA TYR A 372 -8.39 -3.10 -13.86
C TYR A 372 -7.04 -3.42 -13.20
N ALA A 373 -6.21 -4.24 -13.85
CA ALA A 373 -4.87 -4.56 -13.38
C ALA A 373 -3.93 -3.35 -13.49
N ASP A 374 -4.04 -2.57 -14.56
CA ASP A 374 -3.26 -1.35 -14.78
C ASP A 374 -3.64 -0.25 -13.79
N MET A 375 -4.89 -0.21 -13.30
CA MET A 375 -5.30 0.76 -12.27
C MET A 375 -4.70 0.50 -10.87
N SER A 376 -4.08 -0.65 -10.62
CA SER A 376 -3.46 -0.97 -9.32
C SER A 376 -2.06 -0.35 -9.13
N SER A 377 -1.41 0.03 -10.23
CA SER A 377 -0.17 0.80 -10.27
C SER A 377 -0.44 2.12 -11.01
N LEU A 378 -0.16 3.28 -10.40
CA LEU A 378 -0.35 4.58 -11.07
C LEU A 378 0.60 4.83 -12.27
N ASN A 379 1.36 3.81 -12.70
CA ASN A 379 2.19 3.86 -13.89
C ASN A 379 1.32 3.56 -15.13
N ILE A 380 0.66 4.58 -15.65
CA ILE A 380 0.05 4.53 -16.98
C ILE A 380 1.19 4.53 -17.99
N THR A 381 1.56 3.36 -18.49
CA THR A 381 2.28 3.27 -19.77
C THR A 381 1.31 3.67 -20.88
N ASN A 382 1.76 4.56 -21.78
CA ASN A 382 1.09 5.04 -23.00
C ASN A 382 0.67 3.90 -23.95
N THR A 383 -0.23 3.04 -23.51
CA THR A 383 -0.98 2.15 -24.39
C THR A 383 -2.33 2.80 -24.61
N THR A 384 -2.67 2.96 -25.88
CA THR A 384 -3.86 3.58 -26.45
C THR A 384 -5.14 2.83 -26.08
N SER A 385 -5.43 2.67 -24.79
CA SER A 385 -6.77 2.35 -24.30
C SER A 385 -7.49 3.68 -24.09
N ASN A 386 -8.38 3.97 -25.03
CA ASN A 386 -9.13 5.22 -25.13
C ASN A 386 -9.90 5.50 -23.82
N PRO A 387 -9.56 6.53 -23.02
CA PRO A 387 -10.17 6.79 -21.71
C PRO A 387 -11.62 7.32 -21.79
N PHE A 388 -12.22 7.36 -22.99
CA PHE A 388 -13.49 8.02 -23.28
C PHE A 388 -14.77 7.18 -23.07
N PHE A 389 -14.72 5.97 -22.50
CA PHE A 389 -15.92 5.11 -22.42
C PHE A 389 -16.38 4.62 -21.04
N SER A 390 -15.56 4.60 -19.98
CA SER A 390 -15.99 4.08 -18.67
C SER A 390 -16.11 5.17 -17.60
N HIS A 391 -17.33 5.48 -17.17
CA HIS A 391 -17.61 6.47 -16.13
C HIS A 391 -18.97 6.20 -15.45
N VAL A 392 -19.26 6.92 -14.37
CA VAL A 392 -20.55 6.89 -13.68
C VAL A 392 -21.16 8.28 -13.69
N GLN A 393 -22.45 8.38 -13.99
CA GLN A 393 -23.23 9.60 -13.78
C GLN A 393 -24.24 9.36 -12.66
N ILE A 394 -24.36 10.31 -11.74
CA ILE A 394 -25.39 10.27 -10.70
C ILE A 394 -26.59 11.03 -11.22
N LEU A 395 -27.75 10.38 -11.22
CA LEU A 395 -29.02 10.94 -11.68
C LEU A 395 -29.79 11.55 -10.50
N GLU A 396 -29.87 10.82 -9.38
CA GLU A 396 -30.58 11.24 -8.17
C GLU A 396 -29.89 10.69 -6.92
N ILE A 397 -30.00 11.43 -5.81
CA ILE A 397 -29.57 11.04 -4.47
C ILE A 397 -30.79 11.15 -3.55
N ASN A 398 -31.26 10.02 -3.03
CA ASN A 398 -32.41 9.94 -2.16
C ASN A 398 -31.98 9.58 -0.73
N PHE A 399 -32.56 10.25 0.25
CA PHE A 399 -32.37 9.98 1.67
C PHE A 399 -33.64 9.40 2.26
N TYR A 400 -33.50 8.34 3.05
CA TYR A 400 -34.58 7.65 3.73
C TYR A 400 -34.26 7.55 5.22
N VAL A 401 -35.24 7.90 6.05
CA VAL A 401 -35.12 7.90 7.51
C VAL A 401 -36.09 6.89 8.08
N ASN A 402 -35.59 5.97 8.90
CA ASN A 402 -36.42 5.09 9.70
C ASN A 402 -36.54 5.67 11.13
N PRO A 403 -37.72 6.16 11.54
CA PRO A 403 -37.89 6.85 12.81
C PRO A 403 -37.88 5.86 13.98
N HIS A 404 -37.15 6.18 15.04
CA HIS A 404 -37.13 5.44 16.31
C HIS A 404 -37.21 6.44 17.49
N ASN A 405 -38.30 6.40 18.28
CA ASN A 405 -38.64 7.33 19.39
C ASN A 405 -39.03 8.76 18.93
N ASP A 406 -39.26 9.68 19.88
CA ASP A 406 -39.90 11.01 19.70
C ASP A 406 -39.00 12.10 19.06
N ILE A 407 -37.75 11.82 18.70
CA ILE A 407 -36.84 12.76 18.00
C ILE A 407 -36.02 11.98 16.97
N ASN A 408 -36.23 12.25 15.67
CA ASN A 408 -35.61 11.53 14.54
C ASN A 408 -35.04 12.48 13.49
N ASP A 409 -34.13 13.33 13.92
CA ASP A 409 -33.42 14.23 13.03
C ASP A 409 -32.12 13.55 12.57
N ILE A 410 -31.97 13.30 11.28
CA ILE A 410 -30.67 12.95 10.70
C ILE A 410 -29.98 14.24 10.28
N ILE A 411 -28.74 14.42 10.71
CA ILE A 411 -27.94 15.58 10.31
C ILE A 411 -26.99 15.15 9.19
N VAL A 412 -27.03 15.83 8.06
CA VAL A 412 -26.01 15.73 7.00
C VAL A 412 -25.09 16.94 7.13
N GLU A 413 -23.90 16.71 7.66
CA GLU A 413 -22.88 17.76 7.85
C GLU A 413 -22.13 18.05 6.55
N LYS A 414 -21.83 17.01 5.78
CA LYS A 414 -21.06 17.11 4.53
C LYS A 414 -21.75 16.32 3.44
N LEU A 415 -21.90 16.90 2.26
CA LEU A 415 -22.38 16.21 1.06
C LEU A 415 -21.66 16.76 -0.18
N TYR A 416 -20.81 15.95 -0.79
CA TYR A 416 -19.99 16.37 -1.91
C TYR A 416 -19.96 15.33 -3.03
N LEU A 417 -19.96 15.81 -4.26
CA LEU A 417 -19.62 15.04 -5.45
C LEU A 417 -18.29 15.55 -6.03
N GLY A 418 -17.42 14.63 -6.44
CA GLY A 418 -16.06 14.96 -6.88
C GLY A 418 -15.64 14.21 -8.14
N LYS A 419 -14.70 14.80 -8.87
CA LYS A 419 -13.96 14.14 -9.96
C LYS A 419 -12.53 13.91 -9.53
N SER A 420 -11.93 12.82 -10.01
CA SER A 420 -10.54 12.51 -9.81
C SER A 420 -9.66 13.38 -10.70
N THR A 421 -8.67 14.05 -10.12
CA THR A 421 -7.71 14.83 -10.91
C THR A 421 -6.70 13.97 -11.66
N SER A 422 -6.56 12.69 -11.26
CA SER A 422 -5.58 11.76 -11.83
C SER A 422 -5.96 11.16 -13.20
N LEU A 423 -7.21 11.33 -13.66
CA LEU A 423 -7.76 10.66 -14.83
C LEU A 423 -7.73 11.47 -16.14
N HIS A 424 -7.30 12.75 -16.12
CA HIS A 424 -7.54 13.68 -17.25
C HIS A 424 -6.33 14.20 -18.03
N SER A 425 -5.09 13.74 -17.79
CA SER A 425 -3.94 14.22 -18.57
C SER A 425 -3.47 13.22 -19.63
N SER A 426 -4.18 13.17 -20.76
CA SER A 426 -3.75 12.51 -22.00
C SER A 426 -3.19 13.52 -23.01
N SER A 427 -2.23 14.35 -22.61
CA SER A 427 -1.52 15.27 -23.52
C SER A 427 -0.02 15.26 -23.24
N SER A 428 0.77 15.11 -24.29
CA SER A 428 2.23 14.95 -24.36
C SER A 428 3.05 16.24 -24.12
N SER A 429 2.44 17.27 -23.54
CA SER A 429 3.12 18.39 -22.90
C SER A 429 2.95 18.21 -21.40
N LEU A 430 3.99 18.48 -20.58
CA LEU A 430 3.85 18.47 -19.12
C LEU A 430 2.54 19.20 -18.77
N PRO A 431 1.52 18.51 -18.22
CA PRO A 431 0.31 19.20 -17.84
C PRO A 431 0.69 20.21 -16.76
N PRO A 432 -0.04 21.31 -16.60
CA PRO A 432 0.05 22.08 -15.38
C PRO A 432 -0.48 21.18 -14.25
N VAL A 433 0.42 20.36 -13.68
CA VAL A 433 0.21 19.56 -12.48
C VAL A 433 0.03 20.56 -11.37
N ASN A 434 -1.21 20.97 -11.08
CA ASN A 434 -1.48 21.76 -9.88
C ASN A 434 -2.94 21.68 -9.43
N LYS A 435 -3.08 21.32 -8.14
CA LYS A 435 -4.26 21.33 -7.26
C LYS A 435 -5.25 20.16 -7.43
N MET A 436 -4.98 19.10 -6.64
CA MET A 436 -6.01 18.16 -6.18
C MET A 436 -7.23 18.95 -5.67
N THR A 437 -8.44 18.59 -6.12
CA THR A 437 -9.67 19.30 -5.73
C THR A 437 -9.93 19.17 -4.23
N LEU A 438 -10.69 20.11 -3.65
CA LEU A 438 -11.08 20.04 -2.24
C LEU A 438 -11.82 18.73 -1.93
N THR A 439 -12.74 18.31 -2.80
CA THR A 439 -13.47 17.05 -2.65
C THR A 439 -12.53 15.85 -2.68
N GLU A 440 -11.52 15.84 -3.55
CA GLU A 440 -10.54 14.74 -3.61
C GLU A 440 -9.64 14.72 -2.37
N LYS A 441 -9.22 15.88 -1.84
CA LYS A 441 -8.52 15.96 -0.55
C LYS A 441 -9.36 15.38 0.58
N LEU A 442 -10.62 15.81 0.69
CA LEU A 442 -11.58 15.31 1.68
C LEU A 442 -11.83 13.80 1.53
N PHE A 443 -11.90 13.29 0.29
CA PHE A 443 -12.00 11.86 0.02
C PHE A 443 -10.82 11.11 0.63
N HIS A 444 -9.58 11.52 0.34
CA HIS A 444 -8.39 10.90 0.90
C HIS A 444 -8.31 11.04 2.43
N GLU A 445 -8.63 12.20 2.97
CA GLU A 445 -8.65 12.46 4.41
C GLU A 445 -9.62 11.54 5.16
N ILE A 446 -10.86 11.41 4.69
CA ILE A 446 -11.87 10.53 5.30
C ILE A 446 -11.43 9.07 5.20
N ARG A 447 -10.88 8.61 4.06
CA ARG A 447 -10.41 7.22 3.91
C ARG A 447 -9.24 6.91 4.84
N PHE A 448 -8.29 7.83 4.97
CA PHE A 448 -7.14 7.70 5.86
C PHE A 448 -7.57 7.66 7.33
N THR A 449 -8.42 8.60 7.77
CA THR A 449 -8.89 8.67 9.15
C THR A 449 -9.77 7.48 9.50
N SER A 450 -10.66 7.05 8.60
CA SER A 450 -11.48 5.84 8.80
C SER A 450 -10.62 4.59 9.00
N ALA A 451 -9.53 4.44 8.23
CA ALA A 451 -8.59 3.35 8.43
C ALA A 451 -7.87 3.43 9.79
N ALA A 452 -7.51 4.62 10.26
CA ALA A 452 -6.87 4.81 11.57
C ALA A 452 -7.86 4.55 12.73
N ASP A 453 -9.11 5.01 12.61
CA ASP A 453 -10.17 4.80 13.60
C ASP A 453 -10.51 3.32 13.74
N TRP A 454 -10.51 2.58 12.62
CA TRP A 454 -10.67 1.13 12.64
C TRP A 454 -9.65 0.46 13.57
N PHE A 455 -8.38 0.89 13.54
CA PHE A 455 -7.34 0.36 14.42
C PHE A 455 -7.55 0.72 15.89
N ILE A 456 -8.13 1.88 16.22
CA ILE A 456 -8.50 2.18 17.61
C ILE A 456 -9.60 1.22 18.05
N LYS A 457 -10.68 1.12 17.26
CA LYS A 457 -11.88 0.31 17.59
C LYS A 457 -11.57 -1.18 17.71
N HIS A 458 -10.63 -1.70 16.90
CA HIS A 458 -10.34 -3.13 16.80
C HIS A 458 -9.04 -3.58 17.48
N GLN A 459 -8.38 -2.71 18.25
CA GLN A 459 -7.22 -3.14 19.03
C GLN A 459 -7.65 -3.99 20.21
N ASP A 460 -7.07 -5.18 20.34
CA ASP A 460 -7.38 -6.05 21.47
C ASP A 460 -6.60 -5.68 22.74
N LYS A 461 -6.92 -6.38 23.84
CA LYS A 461 -6.28 -6.23 25.15
C LYS A 461 -4.77 -6.51 25.17
N HIS A 462 -4.24 -7.21 24.17
CA HIS A 462 -2.80 -7.48 24.02
C HIS A 462 -2.08 -6.38 23.25
N GLY A 463 -2.82 -5.38 22.75
CA GLY A 463 -2.31 -4.29 21.92
C GLY A 463 -2.23 -4.65 20.43
N GLY A 464 -2.77 -5.80 20.03
CA GLY A 464 -2.69 -6.32 18.68
C GLY A 464 -3.93 -6.14 17.85
N TRP A 465 -3.78 -6.45 16.56
CA TRP A 465 -4.89 -6.63 15.63
C TRP A 465 -4.82 -8.03 15.06
N SER A 466 -5.59 -8.94 15.66
CA SER A 466 -5.55 -10.36 15.32
C SER A 466 -6.19 -10.63 13.96
N VAL A 467 -5.62 -11.58 13.23
CA VAL A 467 -6.18 -12.04 11.95
C VAL A 467 -7.12 -13.21 12.21
N ASN A 468 -8.41 -13.01 11.95
CA ASN A 468 -9.47 -13.98 12.28
C ASN A 468 -9.69 -15.05 11.20
N VAL A 469 -8.67 -15.35 10.40
CA VAL A 469 -8.69 -16.44 9.41
C VAL A 469 -7.47 -17.33 9.53
N GLN A 470 -7.62 -18.59 9.14
CA GLN A 470 -6.53 -19.55 9.17
C GLN A 470 -5.50 -19.27 8.08
N ARG A 471 -4.20 -19.42 8.39
CA ARG A 471 -3.12 -19.29 7.41
C ARG A 471 -2.35 -20.60 7.28
N PHE A 472 -2.33 -21.14 6.06
CA PHE A 472 -1.63 -22.38 5.73
C PHE A 472 -0.26 -22.13 5.10
N LEU A 473 0.72 -22.92 5.50
CA LEU A 473 1.99 -23.05 4.81
C LEU A 473 2.36 -24.52 4.73
N ASN A 474 2.68 -25.00 3.53
CA ASN A 474 3.01 -26.40 3.30
C ASN A 474 4.16 -26.84 4.22
N GLY A 475 3.94 -27.99 4.89
CA GLY A 475 4.89 -28.59 5.82
C GLY A 475 5.06 -27.83 7.14
N ARG A 476 4.10 -26.98 7.53
CA ARG A 476 4.01 -26.39 8.88
C ARG A 476 2.60 -26.50 9.43
N LYS A 477 2.48 -26.41 10.76
CA LYS A 477 1.18 -26.27 11.42
C LYS A 477 0.54 -24.94 10.97
N ALA A 478 -0.71 -25.01 10.54
CA ALA A 478 -1.45 -23.82 10.16
C ALA A 478 -1.64 -22.88 11.35
N LEU A 479 -1.53 -21.56 11.10
CA LEU A 479 -1.86 -20.55 12.09
C LEU A 479 -3.37 -20.54 12.28
N ARG A 480 -3.82 -20.79 13.51
CA ARG A 480 -5.24 -20.70 13.87
C ARG A 480 -5.68 -19.23 13.91
N PRO A 481 -6.94 -18.92 13.59
CA PRO A 481 -7.50 -17.57 13.76
C PRO A 481 -7.11 -16.96 15.11
N GLY A 482 -6.80 -15.67 15.12
CA GLY A 482 -6.28 -14.97 16.31
C GLY A 482 -4.78 -14.66 16.26
N TRP A 483 -4.08 -15.02 15.18
CA TRP A 483 -2.63 -14.76 15.04
C TRP A 483 -2.34 -13.30 14.70
N TYR A 484 -1.20 -12.78 15.17
CA TYR A 484 -0.72 -11.42 14.86
C TYR A 484 0.36 -11.43 13.77
N SER A 485 0.56 -10.29 13.12
CA SER A 485 1.64 -10.09 12.16
C SER A 485 2.53 -8.92 12.58
N ALA A 486 3.85 -9.12 12.63
CA ALA A 486 4.78 -8.00 12.87
C ALA A 486 4.66 -6.90 11.81
N MET A 487 4.42 -7.27 10.56
CA MET A 487 4.16 -6.32 9.47
C MET A 487 2.86 -5.56 9.72
N GLY A 488 1.80 -6.25 10.16
CA GLY A 488 0.54 -5.62 10.54
C GLY A 488 0.71 -4.62 11.67
N GLN A 489 1.41 -5.00 12.74
CA GLN A 489 1.71 -4.12 13.86
C GLN A 489 2.52 -2.90 13.42
N GLY A 490 3.58 -3.08 12.63
CA GLY A 490 4.42 -1.98 12.17
C GLY A 490 3.68 -1.00 11.26
N GLN A 491 2.92 -1.50 10.28
CA GLN A 491 2.17 -0.62 9.38
C GLN A 491 1.02 0.10 10.09
N ALA A 492 0.37 -0.56 11.06
CA ALA A 492 -0.63 0.08 11.92
C ALA A 492 -0.01 1.21 12.76
N ILE A 493 1.16 0.99 13.37
CA ILE A 493 1.89 2.03 14.10
C ILE A 493 2.24 3.21 13.17
N SER A 494 2.77 2.94 11.97
CA SER A 494 3.06 3.99 10.97
C SER A 494 1.82 4.78 10.56
N LEU A 495 0.65 4.15 10.49
CA LEU A 495 -0.61 4.83 10.16
C LEU A 495 -1.11 5.67 11.34
N LEU A 496 -1.17 5.08 12.54
CA LEU A 496 -1.66 5.71 13.76
C LEU A 496 -0.79 6.90 14.16
N ILE A 497 0.53 6.82 14.02
CA ILE A 497 1.42 7.93 14.34
C ILE A 497 1.26 9.11 13.36
N ARG A 498 0.93 8.83 12.09
CA ARG A 498 0.54 9.85 11.10
C ARG A 498 -0.82 10.47 11.45
N ALA A 499 -1.79 9.65 11.86
CA ALA A 499 -3.09 10.13 12.35
C ALA A 499 -2.94 11.02 13.58
N TYR A 500 -2.10 10.63 14.55
CA TYR A 500 -1.75 11.48 15.68
C TYR A 500 -1.11 12.80 15.24
N SER A 501 -0.10 12.75 14.36
CA SER A 501 0.57 13.95 13.86
C SER A 501 -0.36 14.88 13.08
N TYR A 502 -1.37 14.32 12.39
CA TYR A 502 -2.31 15.07 11.55
C TYR A 502 -3.45 15.69 12.36
N THR A 503 -4.01 14.95 13.31
CA THR A 503 -5.22 15.34 14.06
C THR A 503 -4.95 15.90 15.45
N GLY A 504 -3.79 15.60 16.04
CA GLY A 504 -3.51 15.82 17.46
C GLY A 504 -4.26 14.88 18.42
N ASN A 505 -5.07 13.92 17.92
CA ASN A 505 -5.85 13.02 18.76
C ASN A 505 -4.96 11.97 19.46
N ARG A 506 -4.85 12.08 20.79
CA ARG A 506 -4.03 11.20 21.63
C ARG A 506 -4.43 9.73 21.62
N ALA A 507 -5.68 9.40 21.28
CA ALA A 507 -6.13 8.00 21.21
C ALA A 507 -5.30 7.16 20.21
N TYR A 508 -4.85 7.76 19.10
CA TYR A 508 -3.97 7.09 18.14
C TYR A 508 -2.58 6.80 18.75
N LEU A 509 -2.04 7.74 19.52
CA LEU A 509 -0.76 7.58 20.20
C LEU A 509 -0.83 6.50 21.29
N GLU A 510 -1.91 6.47 22.06
CA GLU A 510 -2.15 5.43 23.07
C GLU A 510 -2.27 4.04 22.43
N ALA A 511 -2.92 3.93 21.27
CA ALA A 511 -2.96 2.69 20.51
C ALA A 511 -1.55 2.25 20.07
N CYS A 512 -0.70 3.18 19.63
CA CYS A 512 0.71 2.88 19.36
C CYS A 512 1.46 2.35 20.59
N HIS A 513 1.29 2.97 21.76
CA HIS A 513 1.92 2.52 23.01
C HIS A 513 1.60 1.07 23.32
N ARG A 514 0.32 0.67 23.21
CA ARG A 514 -0.13 -0.71 23.43
C ARG A 514 0.44 -1.66 22.38
N ALA A 515 0.51 -1.25 21.12
CA ALA A 515 1.01 -2.07 20.01
C ALA A 515 2.48 -2.50 20.14
N LEU A 516 3.30 -1.72 20.85
CA LEU A 516 4.71 -2.04 21.10
C LEU A 516 4.90 -3.33 21.93
N ASN A 517 3.90 -3.77 22.69
CA ASN A 517 4.03 -4.93 23.57
C ASN A 517 4.27 -6.24 22.82
N LEU A 518 3.59 -6.44 21.69
CA LEU A 518 3.65 -7.70 20.94
C LEU A 518 5.04 -8.02 20.40
N PHE A 519 5.85 -7.00 20.11
CA PHE A 519 7.24 -7.15 19.66
C PHE A 519 8.16 -7.80 20.71
N ASN A 520 7.77 -7.81 21.99
CA ASN A 520 8.51 -8.48 23.05
C ASN A 520 8.04 -9.91 23.32
N ILE A 521 6.89 -10.31 22.79
CA ILE A 521 6.29 -11.62 23.06
C ILE A 521 6.74 -12.59 21.97
N GLN A 522 7.23 -13.77 22.36
CA GLN A 522 7.68 -14.79 21.42
C GLN A 522 6.50 -15.43 20.67
N VAL A 523 6.75 -15.95 19.46
CA VAL A 523 5.73 -16.61 18.63
C VAL A 523 5.01 -17.77 19.33
N ASN A 524 5.74 -18.57 20.11
CA ASN A 524 5.19 -19.68 20.90
C ASN A 524 4.31 -19.24 22.09
N HIS A 525 4.39 -17.98 22.49
CA HIS A 525 3.55 -17.36 23.53
C HIS A 525 2.46 -16.44 22.92
N GLY A 526 2.19 -16.57 21.60
CA GLY A 526 1.18 -15.78 20.91
C GLY A 526 1.63 -14.37 20.51
N GLY A 527 2.93 -14.08 20.54
CA GLY A 527 3.49 -12.81 20.06
C GLY A 527 4.02 -12.89 18.62
N VAL A 528 4.91 -11.97 18.28
CA VAL A 528 5.50 -11.87 16.92
C VAL A 528 7.02 -12.01 16.90
N ARG A 529 7.68 -12.18 18.05
CA ARG A 529 9.14 -12.28 18.13
C ARG A 529 9.65 -13.72 17.96
N SER A 530 10.67 -13.90 17.15
CA SER A 530 11.44 -15.14 17.03
C SER A 530 12.93 -14.83 17.16
N TYR A 531 13.75 -15.89 17.10
CA TYR A 531 15.21 -15.80 17.14
C TYR A 531 15.79 -16.67 16.03
N PHE A 532 16.63 -16.09 15.20
CA PHE A 532 17.28 -16.84 14.14
C PHE A 532 18.26 -17.86 14.76
N LEU A 533 18.06 -19.15 14.47
CA LEU A 533 18.83 -20.27 15.03
C LEU A 533 18.93 -20.23 16.57
N ASN A 534 17.85 -19.79 17.25
CA ASN A 534 17.78 -19.65 18.71
C ASN A 534 18.85 -18.71 19.32
N GLN A 535 19.46 -17.83 18.53
CA GLN A 535 20.44 -16.87 19.02
C GLN A 535 19.72 -15.62 19.55
N SER A 536 19.86 -15.36 20.85
CA SER A 536 19.14 -14.26 21.54
C SER A 536 19.47 -12.86 21.00
N ASN A 537 20.62 -12.69 20.36
CA ASN A 537 21.10 -11.46 19.74
C ASN A 537 20.70 -11.30 18.25
N LEU A 538 20.00 -12.28 17.67
CA LEU A 538 19.47 -12.26 16.30
C LEU A 538 17.95 -12.36 16.35
N ILE A 539 17.33 -11.27 16.82
CA ILE A 539 15.88 -11.20 16.93
C ILE A 539 15.26 -11.06 15.54
N TRP A 540 14.04 -11.56 15.41
CA TRP A 540 13.24 -11.32 14.22
C TRP A 540 11.78 -11.08 14.60
N PHE A 541 11.10 -10.20 13.87
CA PHE A 541 9.68 -9.95 14.02
C PHE A 541 8.95 -10.58 12.83
N GLU A 542 8.18 -11.63 13.10
CA GLU A 542 7.60 -12.50 12.08
C GLU A 542 6.36 -11.88 11.42
N GLU A 543 6.35 -11.81 10.09
CA GLU A 543 5.15 -11.48 9.31
C GLU A 543 4.05 -12.51 9.55
N TYR A 544 4.44 -13.79 9.53
CA TYR A 544 3.59 -14.92 9.91
C TYR A 544 4.29 -15.68 11.03
N PRO A 545 3.76 -15.68 12.26
CA PRO A 545 4.39 -16.30 13.43
C PRO A 545 4.24 -17.84 13.38
N PHE A 546 4.74 -18.46 12.32
CA PHE A 546 4.84 -19.91 12.24
C PHE A 546 5.82 -20.43 13.28
N ASP A 547 5.54 -21.65 13.72
CA ASP A 547 6.46 -22.44 14.54
C ASP A 547 6.73 -23.77 13.81
N PRO A 548 7.97 -24.07 13.39
CA PRO A 548 9.15 -23.19 13.49
C PRO A 548 8.98 -21.87 12.71
N PRO A 549 9.82 -20.83 12.94
CA PRO A 549 9.75 -19.55 12.20
C PRO A 549 10.31 -19.65 10.78
N ILE A 550 9.89 -18.73 9.89
CA ILE A 550 10.33 -18.67 8.48
C ILE A 550 11.12 -17.42 8.10
N HIS A 551 11.04 -16.35 8.90
CA HIS A 551 11.82 -15.13 8.72
C HIS A 551 11.60 -14.45 7.35
N ILE A 552 10.37 -13.96 7.10
CA ILE A 552 10.04 -13.23 5.87
C ILE A 552 10.67 -11.83 5.88
N LEU A 553 11.43 -11.49 4.83
CA LEU A 553 12.23 -10.26 4.77
C LEU A 553 11.38 -9.00 4.76
N ASN A 554 10.45 -8.89 3.80
CA ASN A 554 9.69 -7.64 3.61
C ASN A 554 8.89 -7.27 4.86
N GLY A 555 8.25 -8.26 5.50
CA GLY A 555 7.39 -8.01 6.65
C GLY A 555 8.18 -7.61 7.89
N PHE A 556 9.37 -8.17 8.07
CA PHE A 556 10.30 -7.73 9.11
C PHE A 556 10.71 -6.27 8.91
N ILE A 557 11.14 -5.89 7.69
CA ILE A 557 11.55 -4.50 7.43
C ILE A 557 10.39 -3.52 7.63
N TYR A 558 9.17 -3.86 7.18
CA TYR A 558 7.98 -3.03 7.45
C TYR A 558 7.69 -2.87 8.94
N SER A 559 7.95 -3.91 9.74
CA SER A 559 7.83 -3.82 11.20
C SER A 559 8.81 -2.81 11.81
N LEU A 560 10.04 -2.75 11.27
CA LEU A 560 11.05 -1.76 11.69
C LEU A 560 10.67 -0.33 11.26
N PHE A 561 10.00 -0.15 10.12
CA PHE A 561 9.51 1.16 9.71
C PHE A 561 8.47 1.73 10.68
N GLY A 562 7.59 0.89 11.23
CA GLY A 562 6.66 1.31 12.28
C GLY A 562 7.38 1.78 13.54
N LEU A 563 8.36 1.00 14.01
CA LEU A 563 9.18 1.38 15.17
C LEU A 563 9.99 2.65 14.92
N TYR A 564 10.54 2.82 13.72
CA TYR A 564 11.24 4.04 13.30
C TYR A 564 10.30 5.24 13.29
N ASP A 565 9.13 5.14 12.66
CA ASP A 565 8.19 6.26 12.53
C ASP A 565 7.75 6.76 13.91
N TYR A 566 7.39 5.83 14.80
CA TYR A 566 7.06 6.11 16.18
C TYR A 566 8.21 6.84 16.91
N THR A 567 9.42 6.29 16.83
CA THR A 567 10.58 6.80 17.55
C THR A 567 11.01 8.16 17.02
N LYS A 568 11.07 8.31 15.69
CA LYS A 568 11.54 9.52 15.02
C LYS A 568 10.58 10.69 15.20
N LEU A 569 9.26 10.45 15.17
CA LEU A 569 8.28 11.51 15.41
C LEU A 569 8.31 11.99 16.87
N LEU A 570 8.49 11.07 17.83
CA LEU A 570 8.36 11.37 19.26
C LEU A 570 9.68 11.69 19.97
N MET A 571 10.82 11.55 19.31
CA MET A 571 12.17 11.82 19.86
C MET A 571 12.28 13.19 20.53
N SER A 572 11.62 14.21 19.97
CA SER A 572 11.64 15.60 20.48
C SER A 572 10.44 15.94 21.35
N SER A 573 9.60 14.96 21.72
CA SER A 573 8.41 15.22 22.53
C SER A 573 8.80 15.64 23.96
N PRO A 574 8.22 16.74 24.50
CA PRO A 574 8.47 17.15 25.88
C PRO A 574 7.66 16.35 26.91
N ASP A 575 6.73 15.48 26.47
CA ASP A 575 5.86 14.73 27.37
C ASP A 575 6.62 13.57 28.06
N PRO A 576 6.83 13.63 29.39
CA PRO A 576 7.61 12.62 30.10
C PRO A 576 6.94 11.24 30.11
N LEU A 577 5.62 11.16 29.89
CA LEU A 577 4.87 9.89 29.85
C LEU A 577 5.21 9.06 28.62
N ILE A 578 5.75 9.68 27.57
CA ILE A 578 6.14 9.01 26.32
C ILE A 578 7.50 8.31 26.47
N SER A 579 8.37 8.80 27.36
CA SER A 579 9.77 8.36 27.48
C SER A 579 9.94 6.84 27.64
N PRO A 580 9.19 6.12 28.51
CA PRO A 580 9.30 4.67 28.64
C PRO A 580 8.99 3.92 27.34
N TYR A 581 7.95 4.35 26.62
CA TYR A 581 7.54 3.76 25.35
C TYR A 581 8.52 4.09 24.22
N LEU A 582 9.07 5.31 24.22
CA LEU A 582 10.11 5.73 23.29
C LEU A 582 11.38 4.90 23.45
N THR A 583 11.88 4.74 24.68
CA THR A 583 13.02 3.86 24.97
C THR A 583 12.75 2.42 24.53
N LYS A 584 11.55 1.91 24.79
CA LYS A 584 11.13 0.57 24.36
C LYS A 584 11.17 0.42 22.83
N ALA A 585 10.57 1.37 22.10
CA ALA A 585 10.54 1.35 20.63
C ALA A 585 11.95 1.46 20.03
N GLN A 586 12.79 2.35 20.56
CA GLN A 586 14.19 2.52 20.13
C GLN A 586 14.99 1.22 20.34
N ASN A 587 14.87 0.57 21.51
CA ASN A 587 15.56 -0.69 21.79
C ASN A 587 15.14 -1.81 20.82
N LEU A 588 13.84 -1.91 20.51
CA LEU A 588 13.32 -2.87 19.55
C LEU A 588 13.84 -2.59 18.13
N LEU A 589 13.86 -1.31 17.74
CA LEU A 589 14.36 -0.86 16.44
C LEU A 589 15.85 -1.18 16.28
N ASP A 590 16.68 -0.82 17.26
CA ASP A 590 18.14 -1.02 17.22
C ASP A 590 18.51 -2.51 17.16
N ALA A 591 17.83 -3.32 17.95
CA ALA A 591 18.02 -4.77 17.94
C ALA A 591 17.56 -5.39 16.60
N GLY A 592 16.45 -4.90 16.04
CA GLY A 592 15.93 -5.33 14.75
C GLY A 592 16.84 -4.96 13.58
N LEU A 593 17.32 -3.71 13.52
CA LEU A 593 18.26 -3.23 12.49
C LEU A 593 19.61 -3.98 12.57
N THR A 594 20.11 -4.23 13.79
CA THR A 594 21.32 -5.04 13.99
C THR A 594 21.14 -6.47 13.48
N SER A 595 19.99 -7.09 13.74
CA SER A 595 19.68 -8.44 13.26
C SER A 595 19.53 -8.47 11.73
N LEU A 596 18.84 -7.48 11.16
CA LEU A 596 18.72 -7.33 9.70
C LEU A 596 20.09 -7.21 9.04
N SER A 597 21.00 -6.41 9.60
CA SER A 597 22.33 -6.16 9.02
C SER A 597 23.14 -7.45 8.95
N LYS A 598 23.07 -8.27 9.99
CA LYS A 598 23.77 -9.57 10.05
C LYS A 598 23.14 -10.63 9.14
N LEU A 599 21.82 -10.62 8.99
CA LEU A 599 21.08 -11.67 8.28
C LEU A 599 20.80 -11.35 6.81
N LEU A 600 20.84 -10.08 6.40
CA LEU A 600 20.55 -9.66 5.02
C LEU A 600 21.33 -10.45 3.94
N PRO A 601 22.63 -10.79 4.12
CA PRO A 601 23.35 -11.59 3.14
C PRO A 601 22.71 -12.97 2.85
N LEU A 602 22.00 -13.56 3.82
CA LEU A 602 21.32 -14.85 3.65
C LEU A 602 20.11 -14.78 2.70
N PHE A 603 19.63 -13.58 2.40
CA PHE A 603 18.54 -13.36 1.45
C PHE A 603 19.04 -13.11 0.02
N ASP A 604 20.35 -13.00 -0.20
CA ASP A 604 20.92 -12.78 -1.52
C ASP A 604 21.22 -14.12 -2.21
N SER A 605 20.62 -14.35 -3.39
CA SER A 605 20.85 -15.58 -4.16
C SER A 605 21.93 -15.45 -5.24
N GLY A 606 22.60 -14.29 -5.34
CA GLY A 606 23.55 -13.96 -6.41
C GLY A 606 22.91 -13.60 -7.75
N SER A 607 21.58 -13.65 -7.86
CA SER A 607 20.80 -13.41 -9.09
C SER A 607 19.36 -12.95 -8.81
N GLY A 608 19.09 -12.54 -7.57
CA GLY A 608 17.78 -12.21 -7.04
C GLY A 608 17.83 -12.20 -5.51
N SER A 609 16.67 -12.15 -4.87
CA SER A 609 16.58 -12.35 -3.42
C SER A 609 15.60 -13.46 -3.03
N PHE A 610 15.82 -14.05 -1.87
CA PHE A 610 14.86 -14.94 -1.23
C PHE A 610 13.78 -14.13 -0.51
N TYR A 611 12.56 -14.67 -0.50
CA TYR A 611 11.42 -14.08 0.21
C TYR A 611 11.52 -14.33 1.72
N ASP A 612 11.99 -15.52 2.09
CA ASP A 612 12.13 -15.97 3.46
C ASP A 612 13.30 -16.97 3.61
N LEU A 613 13.65 -17.29 4.86
CA LEU A 613 14.71 -18.24 5.20
C LEU A 613 14.17 -19.62 5.58
N ARG A 614 13.01 -20.04 5.06
CA ARG A 614 12.42 -21.36 5.40
C ARG A 614 13.36 -22.53 5.08
N HIS A 615 14.25 -22.35 4.11
CA HIS A 615 15.23 -23.35 3.67
C HIS A 615 16.36 -23.57 4.68
N LEU A 616 16.57 -22.62 5.62
CA LEU A 616 17.54 -22.71 6.71
C LEU A 616 16.90 -23.17 8.04
N SER A 617 15.60 -23.41 8.06
CA SER A 617 14.87 -23.83 9.25
C SER A 617 15.16 -25.31 9.56
N ALA A 618 16.03 -25.57 10.53
CA ALA A 618 16.51 -26.91 10.87
C ALA A 618 15.40 -27.93 11.16
N ASP A 619 14.33 -27.50 11.86
CA ASP A 619 13.20 -28.36 12.23
C ASP A 619 12.36 -28.82 11.02
N TYR A 620 12.32 -28.02 9.96
CA TYR A 620 11.64 -28.38 8.71
C TYR A 620 12.39 -29.50 7.96
N ASN A 621 13.73 -29.38 7.93
CA ASN A 621 14.58 -30.40 7.30
C ASN A 621 14.48 -31.74 8.05
N TYR A 622 14.31 -31.72 9.38
CA TYR A 622 14.11 -32.93 10.18
C TYR A 622 12.72 -33.59 10.02
N GLN A 623 11.63 -32.80 9.96
CA GLN A 623 10.27 -33.35 9.81
C GLN A 623 9.99 -33.93 8.42
N SER A 624 10.52 -33.32 7.35
CA SER A 624 10.39 -33.86 5.98
C SER A 624 11.03 -35.25 5.83
N MET A 625 12.14 -35.51 6.54
CA MET A 625 12.79 -36.82 6.58
C MET A 625 11.94 -37.90 7.27
N LYS A 626 11.17 -37.56 8.31
CA LYS A 626 10.30 -38.53 9.02
C LYS A 626 9.08 -38.94 8.21
N LEU A 627 8.44 -38.01 7.49
CA LEU A 627 7.23 -38.31 6.71
C LEU A 627 7.52 -39.19 5.47
N ASN A 628 8.71 -39.03 4.87
CA ASN A 628 9.11 -39.78 3.68
C ASN A 628 9.51 -41.25 3.96
N LYS A 629 9.64 -41.65 5.24
CA LYS A 629 9.94 -43.05 5.59
C LYS A 629 8.76 -44.01 5.36
N PHE A 630 7.54 -43.49 5.12
CA PHE A 630 6.31 -44.29 4.98
C PHE A 630 5.62 -44.25 3.60
N LYS A 631 6.18 -43.56 2.60
CA LYS A 631 5.63 -43.55 1.23
C LYS A 631 6.70 -43.80 0.17
N SER A 632 7.26 -45.00 0.21
CA SER A 632 8.02 -45.59 -0.89
C SER A 632 7.09 -46.39 -1.80
N SER A 633 6.32 -45.72 -2.65
CA SER A 633 5.92 -46.30 -3.95
C SER A 633 5.39 -45.19 -4.86
N LYS A 634 5.95 -45.14 -6.09
CA LYS A 634 5.60 -44.33 -7.27
C LYS A 634 6.35 -43.00 -7.47
N LYS A 635 7.34 -43.09 -8.38
CA LYS A 635 7.87 -42.12 -9.35
C LYS A 635 8.11 -40.68 -8.88
N ASP A 636 9.40 -40.38 -8.65
CA ASP A 636 10.14 -39.15 -8.97
C ASP A 636 9.33 -37.88 -9.26
N HIS A 637 8.68 -37.34 -8.23
CA HIS A 637 8.49 -35.91 -8.14
C HIS A 637 9.51 -35.39 -7.12
N PHE A 638 10.59 -34.77 -7.59
CA PHE A 638 11.48 -33.96 -6.75
C PHE A 638 10.62 -33.08 -5.84
N GLN A 639 10.73 -33.25 -4.52
CA GLN A 639 9.96 -32.46 -3.55
C GLN A 639 10.42 -31.00 -3.61
N LEU A 640 9.75 -30.21 -4.46
CA LEU A 640 9.91 -28.75 -4.58
C LEU A 640 9.63 -27.98 -3.27
N SER A 641 9.16 -28.66 -2.22
CA SER A 641 8.78 -28.05 -0.95
C SER A 641 9.95 -27.73 -0.02
N SER A 642 11.19 -28.15 -0.29
CA SER A 642 12.36 -27.94 0.58
C SER A 642 13.41 -26.96 0.05
N GLY A 643 13.25 -26.43 -1.17
CA GLY A 643 14.17 -25.45 -1.75
C GLY A 643 13.98 -24.02 -1.22
N PRO A 644 14.95 -23.12 -1.47
CA PRO A 644 14.82 -21.70 -1.17
C PRO A 644 13.57 -21.09 -1.83
N ASN A 645 12.77 -20.37 -1.04
CA ASN A 645 11.63 -19.63 -1.57
C ASN A 645 12.11 -18.32 -2.20
N ARG A 646 12.39 -18.33 -3.51
CA ARG A 646 12.81 -17.14 -4.25
C ARG A 646 11.69 -16.09 -4.29
N ALA A 647 12.03 -14.84 -4.01
CA ALA A 647 11.11 -13.73 -4.17
C ALA A 647 10.83 -13.56 -5.67
N ARG A 648 9.54 -13.59 -6.06
CA ARG A 648 9.15 -13.12 -7.40
C ARG A 648 9.60 -11.67 -7.60
N TRP A 649 9.79 -11.25 -8.84
CA TRP A 649 10.35 -9.93 -9.17
C TRP A 649 9.66 -8.75 -8.49
N SER A 650 8.33 -8.80 -8.29
CA SER A 650 7.62 -7.74 -7.55
C SER A 650 8.01 -7.66 -6.07
N TYR A 651 8.28 -8.78 -5.39
CA TYR A 651 8.82 -8.76 -4.03
C TYR A 651 10.29 -8.38 -4.00
N HIS A 652 11.09 -8.82 -4.98
CA HIS A 652 12.47 -8.36 -5.12
C HIS A 652 12.53 -6.82 -5.23
N ALA A 653 11.65 -6.22 -6.04
CA ALA A 653 11.52 -4.77 -6.14
C ALA A 653 11.06 -4.10 -4.83
N VAL A 654 10.17 -4.75 -4.05
CA VAL A 654 9.83 -4.27 -2.70
C VAL A 654 11.06 -4.28 -1.80
N HIS A 655 11.84 -5.36 -1.78
CA HIS A 655 13.04 -5.44 -0.96
C HIS A 655 14.05 -4.36 -1.33
N ILE A 656 14.28 -4.10 -2.62
CA ILE A 656 15.13 -3.00 -3.08
C ILE A 656 14.62 -1.66 -2.56
N LYS A 657 13.33 -1.35 -2.72
CA LYS A 657 12.72 -0.10 -2.24
C LYS A 657 12.88 0.06 -0.73
N GLN A 658 12.69 -1.02 0.02
CA GLN A 658 12.88 -1.04 1.47
C GLN A 658 14.34 -0.78 1.87
N LEU A 659 15.30 -1.42 1.22
CA LEU A 659 16.73 -1.16 1.47
C LEU A 659 17.12 0.28 1.12
N LEU A 660 16.61 0.82 0.01
CA LEU A 660 16.84 2.21 -0.35
C LEU A 660 16.24 3.18 0.67
N THR A 661 15.07 2.86 1.25
CA THR A 661 14.53 3.62 2.38
C THR A 661 15.44 3.49 3.61
N LEU A 662 15.94 2.30 3.92
CA LEU A 662 16.82 2.07 5.08
C LEU A 662 18.13 2.88 5.04
N VAL A 663 18.63 3.26 3.86
CA VAL A 663 19.80 4.14 3.72
C VAL A 663 19.63 5.46 4.50
N ASP A 664 18.41 6.02 4.51
CA ASP A 664 18.11 7.26 5.22
C ASP A 664 17.75 7.02 6.70
N LEU A 665 17.08 5.91 7.00
CA LEU A 665 16.57 5.57 8.34
C LEU A 665 17.67 5.10 9.29
N ASP A 666 18.67 4.40 8.75
CA ASP A 666 19.74 3.76 9.52
C ASP A 666 21.12 4.13 8.95
N PRO A 667 21.62 5.35 9.27
CA PRO A 667 22.93 5.81 8.81
C PRO A 667 24.08 4.88 9.19
N LYS A 668 23.94 4.11 10.29
CA LYS A 668 24.98 3.21 10.79
C LYS A 668 25.30 2.08 9.79
N HIS A 669 24.28 1.56 9.10
CA HIS A 669 24.45 0.48 8.12
C HIS A 669 24.12 0.93 6.68
N ALA A 670 24.00 2.24 6.43
CA ALA A 670 23.61 2.82 5.14
C ALA A 670 24.44 2.30 3.94
N ILE A 671 25.75 2.13 4.11
CA ILE A 671 26.63 1.59 3.06
C ILE A 671 26.23 0.15 2.69
N GLN A 672 25.91 -0.69 3.67
CA GLN A 672 25.50 -2.08 3.44
C GLN A 672 24.15 -2.15 2.71
N TRP A 673 23.19 -1.33 3.15
CA TRP A 673 21.86 -1.22 2.53
C TRP A 673 21.97 -0.78 1.07
N HIS A 674 22.72 0.30 0.82
CA HIS A 674 22.93 0.84 -0.51
C HIS A 674 23.62 -0.17 -1.42
N THR A 675 24.75 -0.75 -0.98
CA THR A 675 25.50 -1.74 -1.77
C THR A 675 24.66 -2.96 -2.13
N THR A 676 23.86 -3.47 -1.19
CA THR A 676 22.95 -4.60 -1.46
C THR A 676 21.83 -4.20 -2.42
N ALA A 677 21.22 -3.03 -2.22
CA ALA A 677 20.19 -2.52 -3.12
C ALA A 677 20.72 -2.31 -4.54
N THR A 678 21.91 -1.72 -4.72
CA THR A 678 22.55 -1.54 -6.03
C THR A 678 22.79 -2.88 -6.74
N ARG A 679 23.31 -3.87 -6.01
CA ARG A 679 23.52 -5.22 -6.55
C ARG A 679 22.19 -5.88 -6.95
N TRP A 680 21.15 -5.74 -6.15
CA TRP A 680 19.82 -6.25 -6.45
C TRP A 680 19.15 -5.53 -7.64
N ILE A 681 19.37 -4.23 -7.81
CA ILE A 681 18.96 -3.51 -9.02
C ILE A 681 19.65 -4.10 -10.27
N ALA A 682 20.92 -4.49 -10.17
CA ALA A 682 21.62 -5.12 -11.29
C ALA A 682 20.99 -6.49 -11.65
N TYR A 683 20.48 -7.24 -10.68
CA TYR A 683 19.78 -8.50 -10.95
C TYR A 683 18.51 -8.32 -11.80
N LEU A 684 17.83 -7.16 -11.70
CA LEU A 684 16.70 -6.83 -12.58
C LEU A 684 17.10 -6.68 -14.05
N GLN A 685 18.39 -6.49 -14.34
CA GLN A 685 18.95 -6.39 -15.68
C GLN A 685 19.65 -7.69 -16.12
N GLY A 686 19.55 -8.76 -15.34
CA GLY A 686 20.14 -10.07 -15.65
C GLY A 686 21.62 -10.22 -15.27
N PHE A 687 22.21 -9.24 -14.57
CA PHE A 687 23.54 -9.41 -13.99
C PHE A 687 23.50 -10.44 -12.85
N THR A 688 24.62 -11.08 -12.58
CA THR A 688 24.80 -12.00 -11.46
C THR A 688 26.03 -11.63 -10.64
N SER A 689 26.07 -12.08 -9.39
CA SER A 689 27.32 -12.08 -8.63
C SER A 689 28.37 -12.94 -9.34
N LEU A 690 29.64 -12.56 -9.18
CA LEU A 690 30.77 -13.31 -9.73
C LEU A 690 30.80 -14.73 -9.17
N GLN A 691 31.12 -15.69 -10.04
CA GLN A 691 31.42 -17.07 -9.66
C GLN A 691 32.94 -17.21 -9.47
N ASN A 692 33.34 -18.12 -8.59
CA ASN A 692 34.75 -18.40 -8.30
C ASN A 692 35.44 -19.18 -9.43
#